data_AF-A0A3M8D316-F1
#
_entry.id   AF-A0A3M8D316-F1
#
_cell.length_a   1.000
_cell.length_b   1.000
_cell.length_c   1.000
_cell.angle_alpha   90.00
_cell.angle_beta   90.00
_cell.angle_gamma   90.00
#
_symmetry.space_group_name_H-M   'P 1'
#
loop_
_entity.id
_entity.type
_entity.pdbx_description
1 polymer ?
#
loop_
_entity_poly.entity_id
_entity_poly.type
_entity_poly.pdbx_seq_one_letter_code
_entity_poly.pdbx_strand_id
1 'polypeptide(L)'
;MNGAGGKVWYIVMSVDGFSFRRMPVSMIKIISGCALIGSLLLPTVAGAAPAALPFSDISKHYAKNAIVYGYENGLFSGAKGSAKFEPDRYMTRGEFMVVLDRLFSQNEQVFYPLLMLSEHDELGLGEGFDEPHLPYVDVDRMTWLYQPVLRMEIAFNKMYGPNALERIFSGKEFHPNQPITKGEVTQLFALFHSGPAANDDMSKKLFLLLQAGQQTDKLTRGDGAILAVNMLGYMAAGPILPLLDPSQTKFPIVPEIEDIFPLFGVYTDQISPDESLYVKAAARIRNYNDEANTWKTLQKLADEKFYNQVGVHYYLSWNPEVSLQENMKEAFLSIDAYFADKVVLSDTLELLVANVYDLALKIETEDPKIFDTVLAHLRTYESKIKPQSQEWQALATYEAAMEAKRGNTQNAIDLYTQFPQNDHALLNAVYYLNELKKDSEIQQLLDTSRDKETQMHHALMIDSIKQELNLLAQQSSFANDLSYALHRTDNTPNVTIQGESQLNGYSFKYQQTVDNEGKFSHVTGYYQAPESLVLQKLETYYDDSANVEYLHDFEEDTWSKQSKSTIDYMHEWVDKQSVFDRVTKLNARYLKQSFGDYDVITEWIPSDRLRTQSAKLQLGAGRLKSVPTFVTKYYLDHKTNLLVRKVWRYEEIYDKEYAAYSGSDTYQDYGTSALRIPLDTLKGAVEQK
;
A
#
# COMPACT_ATOMS: atom_id res chain seq x y z
N MET A 1 29.13 -23.84 -0.18
CA MET A 1 29.87 -23.52 -1.42
C MET A 1 29.61 -22.06 -1.71
N ASN A 2 30.67 -21.25 -1.74
CA ASN A 2 30.63 -19.79 -1.65
C ASN A 2 29.83 -19.19 -2.82
N GLY A 3 28.65 -18.65 -2.51
CA GLY A 3 27.75 -18.03 -3.47
C GLY A 3 28.25 -16.65 -3.87
N ALA A 4 28.59 -16.50 -5.14
CA ALA A 4 28.68 -15.20 -5.79
C ALA A 4 27.25 -14.62 -5.85
N GLY A 5 26.98 -13.62 -5.01
CA GLY A 5 25.75 -12.86 -5.04
C GLY A 5 25.71 -11.96 -6.26
N GLY A 6 24.50 -11.76 -6.78
CA GLY A 6 24.19 -10.90 -7.92
C GLY A 6 24.82 -9.50 -7.77
N LYS A 7 25.78 -9.10 -8.61
CA LYS A 7 26.32 -7.74 -8.65
C LYS A 7 25.51 -6.91 -9.64
N VAL A 8 24.39 -6.36 -9.17
CA VAL A 8 23.72 -5.25 -9.86
C VAL A 8 24.52 -3.97 -9.52
N TRP A 9 25.15 -3.38 -10.52
CA TRP A 9 26.00 -2.20 -10.37
C TRP A 9 25.16 -0.94 -10.28
N TYR A 10 25.09 -0.33 -9.10
CA TYR A 10 24.50 1.00 -8.94
C TYR A 10 25.48 2.09 -9.32
N ILE A 11 24.94 3.09 -10.02
CA ILE A 11 25.43 4.47 -9.94
C ILE A 11 25.26 4.89 -8.48
N VAL A 12 26.32 4.74 -7.69
CA VAL A 12 26.42 5.37 -6.36
C VAL A 12 27.08 6.69 -6.64
N MET A 13 26.29 7.73 -6.85
CA MET A 13 26.83 9.08 -6.75
C MET A 13 26.80 9.45 -5.27
N SER A 14 27.95 9.42 -4.63
CA SER A 14 28.12 10.12 -3.35
C SER A 14 27.91 11.61 -3.64
N VAL A 15 26.88 12.21 -3.09
CA VAL A 15 26.68 13.67 -3.14
C VAL A 15 27.57 14.31 -2.06
N ASP A 16 28.86 14.03 -2.09
CA ASP A 16 29.86 14.62 -1.21
C ASP A 16 30.74 15.56 -2.02
N GLY A 17 30.28 16.80 -2.11
CA GLY A 17 30.98 17.84 -2.87
C GLY A 17 30.59 19.27 -2.55
N PHE A 18 29.68 19.58 -1.61
CA PHE A 18 29.39 20.96 -1.23
C PHE A 18 29.02 21.11 0.24
N SER A 19 29.84 21.87 0.98
CA SER A 19 29.62 22.19 2.37
C SER A 19 28.71 23.42 2.51
N PHE A 20 27.47 23.23 3.00
CA PHE A 20 26.58 24.35 3.36
C PHE A 20 26.26 24.41 4.85
N ARG A 21 26.46 25.61 5.40
CA ARG A 21 26.20 26.01 6.80
C ARG A 21 24.70 25.98 7.11
N ARG A 22 24.39 25.46 8.30
CA ARG A 22 23.08 25.41 8.97
C ARG A 22 22.35 26.77 9.01
N MET A 23 21.03 26.75 8.76
CA MET A 23 20.05 27.71 9.27
C MET A 23 18.75 26.97 9.69
N PRO A 24 17.99 27.49 10.67
CA PRO A 24 16.98 26.74 11.41
C PRO A 24 15.63 26.64 10.69
N VAL A 25 15.00 25.47 10.78
CA VAL A 25 13.63 25.20 10.32
C VAL A 25 12.64 25.78 11.31
N SER A 26 12.04 26.92 10.96
CA SER A 26 10.81 27.41 11.57
C SER A 26 9.88 27.91 10.46
N MET A 27 8.67 27.35 10.44
CA MET A 27 7.52 27.69 9.59
C MET A 27 7.60 27.22 8.12
N ILE A 28 6.66 26.36 7.71
CA ILE A 28 5.48 26.76 6.91
C ILE A 28 4.57 25.52 6.73
N LYS A 29 3.36 25.63 7.28
CA LYS A 29 2.15 24.89 6.87
C LYS A 29 1.31 25.83 6.00
N ILE A 30 0.36 25.24 5.25
CA ILE A 30 -0.74 25.86 4.47
C ILE A 30 -0.25 26.23 3.05
N ILE A 31 -0.80 25.70 1.95
CA ILE A 31 -2.15 25.99 1.44
C ILE A 31 -2.76 24.77 0.71
N SER A 32 -3.85 24.24 1.28
CA SER A 32 -4.95 23.63 0.52
C SER A 32 -6.02 24.69 0.31
N GLY A 33 -6.51 24.85 -0.91
CA GLY A 33 -7.65 25.71 -1.19
C GLY A 33 -7.67 26.22 -2.62
N CYS A 34 -8.39 25.52 -3.50
CA CYS A 34 -9.15 26.06 -4.63
C CYS A 34 -9.67 24.93 -5.55
N ALA A 35 -10.83 24.34 -5.21
CA ALA A 35 -11.72 23.69 -6.19
C ALA A 35 -13.13 23.48 -5.60
N LEU A 36 -13.78 24.58 -5.17
CA LEU A 36 -15.22 24.62 -4.97
C LEU A 36 -15.78 25.60 -5.99
N ILE A 37 -16.35 25.09 -7.09
CA ILE A 37 -17.47 25.64 -7.88
C ILE A 37 -17.81 24.55 -8.92
N GLY A 38 -18.95 23.86 -8.75
CA GLY A 38 -19.39 22.88 -9.74
C GLY A 38 -20.43 21.83 -9.32
N SER A 39 -21.17 21.98 -8.22
CA SER A 39 -22.24 21.02 -7.86
C SER A 39 -23.38 21.65 -7.05
N LEU A 40 -23.76 22.87 -7.41
CA LEU A 40 -25.08 23.41 -7.07
C LEU A 40 -26.10 22.85 -8.05
N LEU A 41 -26.77 21.75 -7.64
CA LEU A 41 -28.15 21.36 -7.95
C LEU A 41 -28.37 19.90 -7.46
N LEU A 42 -28.45 19.70 -6.15
CA LEU A 42 -29.10 18.50 -5.59
C LEU A 42 -30.43 18.94 -4.96
N PRO A 43 -31.59 18.40 -5.39
CA PRO A 43 -32.82 18.59 -4.65
C PRO A 43 -32.75 17.84 -3.32
N THR A 44 -33.11 18.58 -2.28
CA THR A 44 -33.37 18.16 -0.91
C THR A 44 -34.24 16.91 -0.82
N VAL A 45 -33.84 16.01 0.09
CA VAL A 45 -34.56 14.85 0.60
C VAL A 45 -36.04 15.16 0.88
N ALA A 46 -36.92 14.47 0.15
CA ALA A 46 -38.34 14.35 0.45
C ALA A 46 -38.76 12.89 0.24
N GLY A 47 -39.31 12.27 1.30
CA GLY A 47 -40.10 11.04 1.34
C GLY A 47 -39.79 9.93 0.31
N ALA A 48 -39.25 8.81 0.78
CA ALA A 48 -39.05 7.58 0.00
C ALA A 48 -40.38 7.07 -0.61
N ALA A 49 -40.65 7.49 -1.85
CA ALA A 49 -41.38 6.70 -2.82
C ALA A 49 -40.47 5.52 -3.24
N PRO A 50 -41.03 4.35 -3.65
CA PRO A 50 -40.22 3.28 -4.19
C PRO A 50 -39.41 3.83 -5.37
N ALA A 51 -38.08 3.80 -5.26
CA ALA A 51 -37.17 4.31 -6.28
C ALA A 51 -37.60 3.72 -7.63
N ALA A 52 -38.03 4.58 -8.55
CA ALA A 52 -38.29 4.15 -9.92
C ALA A 52 -37.01 3.50 -10.45
N LEU A 53 -37.10 2.27 -10.95
CA LEU A 53 -35.95 1.57 -11.52
C LEU A 53 -35.28 2.50 -12.54
N PRO A 54 -33.95 2.71 -12.47
CA PRO A 54 -33.27 3.68 -13.34
C PRO A 54 -33.37 3.32 -14.82
N PHE A 55 -33.71 2.07 -15.14
CA PHE A 55 -33.82 1.55 -16.50
C PHE A 55 -35.12 0.79 -16.72
N SER A 56 -35.77 1.06 -17.86
CA SER A 56 -37.08 0.50 -18.23
C SER A 56 -37.03 -0.95 -18.71
N ASP A 57 -35.87 -1.42 -19.17
CA ASP A 57 -35.66 -2.70 -19.86
C ASP A 57 -35.06 -3.81 -18.97
N ILE A 58 -34.84 -3.57 -17.67
CA ILE A 58 -34.23 -4.55 -16.76
C ILE A 58 -35.22 -5.22 -15.81
N SER A 59 -36.49 -4.83 -15.82
CA SER A 59 -37.47 -5.20 -14.77
C SER A 59 -37.61 -6.71 -14.52
N LYS A 60 -37.45 -7.53 -15.58
CA LYS A 60 -37.50 -9.00 -15.55
C LYS A 60 -36.16 -9.66 -15.89
N HIS A 61 -35.08 -8.89 -16.04
CA HIS A 61 -33.78 -9.40 -16.45
C HIS A 61 -33.06 -10.03 -15.24
N TYR A 62 -32.37 -11.17 -15.43
CA TYR A 62 -31.69 -11.87 -14.33
C TYR A 62 -30.58 -11.02 -13.69
N ALA A 63 -29.88 -10.22 -14.49
CA ALA A 63 -28.84 -9.30 -14.03
C ALA A 63 -29.37 -8.01 -13.35
N LYS A 64 -30.69 -7.84 -13.18
CA LYS A 64 -31.31 -6.60 -12.68
C LYS A 64 -30.63 -6.05 -11.43
N ASN A 65 -30.43 -6.89 -10.41
CA ASN A 65 -29.88 -6.46 -9.14
C ASN A 65 -28.43 -5.98 -9.28
N ALA A 66 -27.62 -6.70 -10.05
CA ALA A 66 -26.24 -6.30 -10.32
C ALA A 66 -26.18 -5.00 -11.15
N ILE A 67 -27.10 -4.82 -12.11
CA ILE A 67 -27.19 -3.59 -12.90
C ILE A 67 -27.53 -2.38 -12.02
N VAL A 68 -28.53 -2.52 -11.14
CA VAL A 68 -28.93 -1.45 -10.22
C VAL A 68 -27.79 -1.12 -9.27
N TYR A 69 -27.20 -2.13 -8.63
CA TYR A 69 -26.09 -1.94 -7.70
C TYR A 69 -24.85 -1.33 -8.37
N GLY A 70 -24.49 -1.82 -9.57
CA GLY A 70 -23.38 -1.26 -10.34
C GLY A 70 -23.64 0.18 -10.83
N TYR A 71 -24.89 0.56 -11.06
CA TYR A 71 -25.27 1.95 -11.35
C TYR A 71 -25.16 2.84 -10.11
N GLU A 72 -25.67 2.39 -8.96
CA GLU A 72 -25.61 3.12 -7.69
C GLU A 72 -24.17 3.34 -7.22
N ASN A 73 -23.26 2.40 -7.51
CA ASN A 73 -21.82 2.51 -7.23
C ASN A 73 -21.02 3.20 -8.37
N GLY A 74 -21.70 3.77 -9.37
CA GLY A 74 -21.05 4.53 -10.45
C GLY A 74 -20.26 3.70 -11.47
N LEU A 75 -20.29 2.36 -11.39
CA LEU A 75 -19.59 1.47 -12.32
C LEU A 75 -20.22 1.53 -13.71
N PHE A 76 -21.56 1.61 -13.80
CA PHE A 76 -22.29 1.62 -15.07
C PHE A 76 -23.14 2.88 -15.27
N SER A 77 -23.47 3.15 -16.53
CA SER A 77 -24.48 4.13 -16.93
C SER A 77 -25.48 3.52 -17.91
N GLY A 78 -26.64 4.16 -18.07
CA GLY A 78 -27.58 3.82 -19.15
C GLY A 78 -27.01 4.13 -20.54
N ALA A 79 -27.70 3.63 -21.57
CA ALA A 79 -27.38 3.97 -22.95
C ALA A 79 -27.65 5.46 -23.21
N LYS A 80 -26.68 6.13 -23.85
CA LYS A 80 -26.65 7.58 -24.03
C LYS A 80 -27.96 8.10 -24.64
N GLY A 81 -28.64 9.01 -23.93
CA GLY A 81 -29.89 9.62 -24.39
C GLY A 81 -31.14 8.73 -24.27
N SER A 82 -31.09 7.63 -23.50
CA SER A 82 -32.22 6.73 -23.30
C SER A 82 -32.41 6.31 -21.84
N ALA A 83 -33.64 5.92 -21.46
CA ALA A 83 -33.94 5.31 -20.16
C ALA A 83 -33.78 3.77 -20.19
N LYS A 84 -32.78 3.27 -20.92
CA LYS A 84 -32.49 1.84 -21.12
C LYS A 84 -31.05 1.51 -20.76
N PHE A 85 -30.84 0.28 -20.29
CA PHE A 85 -29.51 -0.26 -20.01
C PHE A 85 -28.96 -1.12 -21.16
N GLU A 86 -29.84 -1.77 -21.92
CA GLU A 86 -29.53 -2.73 -22.98
C GLU A 86 -28.75 -3.97 -22.48
N PRO A 87 -29.30 -4.74 -21.51
CA PRO A 87 -28.56 -5.80 -20.83
C PRO A 87 -28.13 -6.95 -21.76
N ASP A 88 -28.94 -7.28 -22.77
CA ASP A 88 -28.65 -8.35 -23.74
C ASP A 88 -27.69 -7.92 -24.88
N ARG A 89 -27.39 -6.62 -25.00
CA ARG A 89 -26.46 -6.13 -26.02
C ARG A 89 -25.05 -6.53 -25.63
N TYR A 90 -24.24 -6.94 -26.60
CA TYR A 90 -22.82 -7.16 -26.38
C TYR A 90 -22.13 -5.89 -25.89
N MET A 91 -21.31 -6.05 -24.85
CA MET A 91 -20.49 -5.00 -24.27
C MET A 91 -19.23 -4.81 -25.11
N THR A 92 -18.86 -3.57 -25.38
CA THR A 92 -17.66 -3.26 -26.17
C THR A 92 -16.40 -3.28 -25.30
N ARG A 93 -15.22 -3.46 -25.92
CA ARG A 93 -13.91 -3.38 -25.24
C ARG A 93 -13.72 -2.04 -24.51
N GLY A 94 -14.09 -0.93 -25.15
CA GLY A 94 -13.98 0.41 -24.56
C GLY A 94 -14.91 0.62 -23.36
N GLU A 95 -16.15 0.13 -23.42
CA GLU A 95 -17.06 0.18 -22.27
C GLU A 95 -16.54 -0.66 -21.11
N PHE A 96 -16.01 -1.85 -21.39
CA PHE A 96 -15.47 -2.71 -20.34
C PHE A 96 -14.23 -2.11 -19.69
N MET A 97 -13.35 -1.48 -20.49
CA MET A 97 -12.17 -0.79 -19.96
C MET A 97 -12.53 0.34 -19.00
N VAL A 98 -13.60 1.10 -19.27
CA VAL A 98 -14.09 2.11 -18.33
C VAL A 98 -14.64 1.50 -17.04
N VAL A 99 -15.34 0.37 -17.12
CA VAL A 99 -15.79 -0.32 -15.91
C VAL A 99 -14.59 -0.82 -15.09
N LEU A 100 -13.57 -1.36 -15.75
CA LEU A 100 -12.35 -1.83 -15.12
C LEU A 100 -11.57 -0.69 -14.45
N ASP A 101 -11.43 0.44 -15.14
CA ASP A 101 -10.79 1.65 -14.63
C ASP A 101 -11.52 2.21 -13.39
N ARG A 102 -12.86 2.18 -13.39
CA ARG A 102 -13.66 2.58 -12.23
C ARG A 102 -13.48 1.63 -11.06
N LEU A 103 -13.52 0.31 -11.30
CA LEU A 103 -13.24 -0.69 -10.27
C LEU A 103 -11.86 -0.49 -9.67
N PHE A 104 -10.86 -0.25 -10.52
CA PHE A 104 -9.50 -0.01 -10.10
C PHE A 104 -9.39 1.28 -9.28
N SER A 105 -9.86 2.42 -9.79
CA SER A 105 -9.71 3.72 -9.14
C SER A 105 -10.49 3.82 -7.82
N GLN A 106 -11.64 3.15 -7.71
CA GLN A 106 -12.39 3.10 -6.45
C GLN A 106 -11.68 2.28 -5.35
N ASN A 107 -10.68 1.48 -5.72
CA ASN A 107 -10.02 0.53 -4.82
C ASN A 107 -8.50 0.52 -5.02
N GLU A 108 -7.93 1.60 -5.55
CA GLU A 108 -6.51 1.69 -5.95
C GLU A 108 -5.55 1.39 -4.79
N GLN A 109 -5.95 1.79 -3.58
CA GLN A 109 -5.26 1.55 -2.31
C GLN A 109 -4.94 0.07 -2.08
N VAL A 110 -5.83 -0.83 -2.52
CA VAL A 110 -5.63 -2.29 -2.40
C VAL A 110 -4.45 -2.78 -3.24
N PHE A 111 -4.12 -2.06 -4.31
CA PHE A 111 -3.05 -2.41 -5.25
C PHE A 111 -1.73 -1.69 -4.99
N TYR A 112 -1.70 -0.66 -4.15
CA TYR A 112 -0.48 0.13 -3.89
C TYR A 112 0.73 -0.71 -3.51
N PRO A 113 0.63 -1.73 -2.63
CA PRO A 113 1.77 -2.59 -2.33
C PRO A 113 2.33 -3.30 -3.57
N LEU A 114 1.47 -3.60 -4.54
CA LEU A 114 1.79 -4.33 -5.76
C LEU A 114 2.17 -3.42 -6.94
N LEU A 115 1.73 -2.18 -6.98
CA LEU A 115 2.05 -1.25 -8.08
C LEU A 115 3.25 -0.38 -7.77
N MET A 116 3.60 -0.26 -6.49
CA MET A 116 4.62 0.67 -5.99
C MET A 116 4.35 2.10 -6.47
N LEU A 117 3.07 2.46 -6.63
CA LEU A 117 2.67 3.83 -6.89
C LEU A 117 2.78 4.61 -5.58
N SER A 118 3.33 5.82 -5.61
CA SER A 118 3.14 6.81 -4.56
C SER A 118 1.76 7.46 -4.68
N GLU A 119 1.24 8.06 -3.61
CA GLU A 119 0.05 8.93 -3.70
C GLU A 119 0.22 10.07 -4.72
N HIS A 120 1.48 10.43 -5.04
CA HIS A 120 1.81 11.44 -6.04
C HIS A 120 1.88 10.85 -7.46
N ASP A 121 2.13 9.54 -7.64
CA ASP A 121 2.30 8.90 -8.95
C ASP A 121 0.99 8.84 -9.76
N GLU A 122 -0.17 8.86 -9.10
CA GLU A 122 -1.46 8.92 -9.78
C GLU A 122 -1.74 10.29 -10.42
N LEU A 123 -1.15 11.36 -9.87
CA LEU A 123 -1.11 12.69 -10.47
C LEU A 123 0.16 12.88 -11.33
N GLY A 124 1.17 12.03 -11.12
CA GLY A 124 2.52 12.05 -11.70
C GLY A 124 2.70 11.21 -12.96
N LEU A 125 1.67 11.12 -13.82
CA LEU A 125 1.87 10.78 -15.22
C LEU A 125 2.91 11.76 -15.82
N GLY A 126 4.20 11.40 -15.79
CA GLY A 126 5.31 12.26 -16.24
C GLY A 126 6.34 12.70 -15.17
N GLU A 127 6.49 12.00 -14.05
CA GLU A 127 7.65 12.24 -13.15
C GLU A 127 9.00 11.72 -13.69
N GLY A 128 8.98 11.07 -14.85
CA GLY A 128 10.16 10.76 -15.65
C GLY A 128 10.43 11.84 -16.71
N PHE A 129 11.45 11.62 -17.51
CA PHE A 129 11.74 12.52 -18.64
C PHE A 129 10.71 12.41 -19.76
N ASP A 130 9.98 11.30 -19.82
CA ASP A 130 9.00 11.00 -20.86
C ASP A 130 7.59 10.82 -20.25
N GLU A 131 6.58 11.47 -20.84
CA GLU A 131 5.18 11.20 -20.52
C GLU A 131 4.78 9.80 -21.02
N PRO A 132 4.03 9.00 -20.24
CA PRO A 132 3.61 7.69 -20.69
C PRO A 132 2.63 7.80 -21.87
N HIS A 133 2.80 6.92 -22.86
CA HIS A 133 1.97 6.91 -24.07
C HIS A 133 1.37 5.53 -24.29
N LEU A 134 0.15 5.49 -24.84
CA LEU A 134 -0.48 4.23 -25.19
C LEU A 134 0.18 3.61 -26.42
N PRO A 135 0.31 2.27 -26.46
CA PRO A 135 0.75 1.54 -27.65
C PRO A 135 -0.32 1.50 -28.76
N TYR A 136 -1.56 1.87 -28.43
CA TYR A 136 -2.73 1.82 -29.32
C TYR A 136 -2.96 3.15 -30.04
N VAL A 137 -2.91 3.12 -31.38
CA VAL A 137 -3.04 4.33 -32.21
C VAL A 137 -4.49 4.79 -32.41
N ASP A 138 -5.46 3.91 -32.16
CA ASP A 138 -6.90 4.18 -32.31
C ASP A 138 -7.56 4.60 -30.99
N VAL A 139 -6.78 4.80 -29.92
CA VAL A 139 -7.22 5.39 -28.65
C VAL A 139 -6.60 6.79 -28.51
N ASP A 140 -7.30 7.79 -29.01
CA ASP A 140 -6.82 9.17 -29.05
C ASP A 140 -6.90 9.86 -27.68
N ARG A 141 -5.87 10.67 -27.34
CA ARG A 141 -5.73 11.40 -26.06
C ARG A 141 -6.92 12.30 -25.72
N MET A 142 -7.64 12.77 -26.72
CA MET A 142 -8.80 13.66 -26.57
C MET A 142 -10.12 12.88 -26.37
N THR A 143 -10.06 11.56 -26.26
CA THR A 143 -11.25 10.72 -26.04
C THR A 143 -11.41 10.34 -24.58
N TRP A 144 -12.65 10.09 -24.17
CA TRP A 144 -13.01 9.58 -22.84
C TRP A 144 -12.35 8.25 -22.48
N LEU A 145 -11.79 7.55 -23.46
CA LEU A 145 -11.21 6.22 -23.30
C LEU A 145 -9.71 6.25 -23.00
N TYR A 146 -9.00 7.33 -23.33
CA TYR A 146 -7.54 7.39 -23.21
C TYR A 146 -7.06 7.13 -21.78
N GLN A 147 -7.59 7.87 -20.82
CA GLN A 147 -7.20 7.75 -19.41
C GLN A 147 -7.49 6.35 -18.84
N PRO A 148 -8.69 5.76 -19.05
CA PRO A 148 -8.96 4.38 -18.66
C PRO A 148 -7.96 3.36 -19.22
N VAL A 149 -7.65 3.43 -20.52
CA VAL A 149 -6.70 2.49 -21.14
C VAL A 149 -5.29 2.75 -20.62
N LEU A 150 -4.89 4.01 -20.43
CA LEU A 150 -3.56 4.37 -19.93
C LEU A 150 -3.32 3.89 -18.50
N ARG A 151 -4.30 4.08 -17.60
CA ARG A 151 -4.21 3.60 -16.23
C ARG A 151 -4.07 2.08 -16.20
N MET A 152 -4.85 1.37 -17.01
CA MET A 152 -4.76 -0.09 -17.12
C MET A 152 -3.45 -0.55 -17.75
N GLU A 153 -2.94 0.14 -18.77
CA GLU A 153 -1.63 -0.13 -19.36
C GLU A 153 -0.51 -0.04 -18.31
N ILE A 154 -0.50 1.03 -17.52
CA ILE A 154 0.48 1.25 -16.45
C ILE A 154 0.36 0.16 -15.38
N ALA A 155 -0.87 -0.13 -14.92
CA ALA A 155 -1.12 -1.15 -13.90
C ALA A 155 -0.67 -2.54 -14.38
N PHE A 156 -1.03 -2.92 -15.60
CA PHE A 156 -0.65 -4.20 -16.21
C PHE A 156 0.87 -4.29 -16.37
N ASN A 157 1.54 -3.26 -16.87
CA ASN A 157 2.99 -3.28 -17.03
C ASN A 157 3.72 -3.40 -15.68
N LYS A 158 3.23 -2.73 -14.63
CA LYS A 158 3.79 -2.83 -13.27
C LYS A 158 3.57 -4.22 -12.65
N MET A 159 2.45 -4.87 -12.94
CA MET A 159 2.08 -6.16 -12.35
C MET A 159 2.65 -7.37 -13.10
N TYR A 160 2.69 -7.28 -14.43
CA TYR A 160 2.87 -8.43 -15.33
C TYR A 160 3.99 -8.24 -16.36
N GLY A 161 4.65 -7.09 -16.34
CA GLY A 161 5.80 -6.81 -17.19
C GLY A 161 5.44 -6.16 -18.52
N PRO A 162 6.47 -5.85 -19.33
CA PRO A 162 6.31 -5.02 -20.51
C PRO A 162 5.30 -5.58 -21.51
N ASN A 163 4.47 -4.68 -22.03
CA ASN A 163 3.47 -4.94 -23.06
C ASN A 163 2.39 -5.95 -22.62
N ALA A 164 2.05 -6.00 -21.33
CA ALA A 164 1.13 -7.00 -20.81
C ALA A 164 -0.30 -6.82 -21.34
N LEU A 165 -0.77 -5.57 -21.51
CA LEU A 165 -2.08 -5.32 -22.08
C LEU A 165 -2.14 -5.66 -23.57
N GLU A 166 -1.06 -5.42 -24.35
CA GLU A 166 -1.00 -5.84 -25.76
C GLU A 166 -0.99 -7.35 -25.94
N ARG A 167 -0.77 -8.15 -24.89
CA ARG A 167 -1.00 -9.60 -24.96
C ARG A 167 -2.47 -9.97 -24.96
N ILE A 168 -3.29 -9.15 -24.33
CA ILE A 168 -4.75 -9.29 -24.36
C ILE A 168 -5.28 -8.72 -25.67
N PHE A 169 -4.85 -7.51 -26.03
CA PHE A 169 -5.25 -6.82 -27.25
C PHE A 169 -4.05 -6.65 -28.17
N SER A 170 -3.78 -7.67 -28.98
CA SER A 170 -2.61 -7.72 -29.87
C SER A 170 -2.70 -6.73 -31.03
N GLY A 171 -1.60 -6.06 -31.32
CA GLY A 171 -1.45 -5.16 -32.47
C GLY A 171 -1.32 -3.70 -32.05
N LYS A 172 -1.35 -2.80 -33.02
CA LYS A 172 -1.30 -1.35 -32.80
C LYS A 172 -2.68 -0.73 -32.60
N GLU A 173 -3.75 -1.50 -32.74
CA GLU A 173 -5.13 -1.04 -32.60
C GLU A 173 -5.84 -1.82 -31.48
N PHE A 174 -6.52 -1.10 -30.59
CA PHE A 174 -7.30 -1.61 -29.47
C PHE A 174 -8.70 -2.08 -29.89
N HIS A 175 -9.26 -1.49 -30.94
CA HIS A 175 -10.61 -1.71 -31.46
C HIS A 175 -11.71 -1.50 -30.39
N PRO A 176 -11.87 -0.27 -29.87
CA PRO A 176 -12.72 0.01 -28.70
C PRO A 176 -14.20 -0.34 -28.88
N ASN A 177 -14.71 -0.31 -30.12
CA ASN A 177 -16.11 -0.62 -30.43
C ASN A 177 -16.39 -2.11 -30.67
N GLN A 178 -15.36 -2.96 -30.68
CA GLN A 178 -15.52 -4.40 -30.84
C GLN A 178 -16.13 -4.99 -29.56
N PRO A 179 -17.06 -5.97 -29.66
CA PRO A 179 -17.51 -6.74 -28.51
C PRO A 179 -16.34 -7.39 -27.76
N ILE A 180 -16.32 -7.26 -26.44
CA ILE A 180 -15.33 -7.94 -25.60
C ILE A 180 -15.72 -9.42 -25.42
N THR A 181 -14.71 -10.27 -25.38
CA THR A 181 -14.85 -11.72 -25.19
C THR A 181 -14.63 -12.14 -23.74
N LYS A 182 -15.16 -13.30 -23.35
CA LYS A 182 -14.93 -13.88 -22.02
C LYS A 182 -13.44 -14.11 -21.71
N GLY A 183 -12.65 -14.49 -22.72
CA GLY A 183 -11.21 -14.71 -22.60
C GLY A 183 -10.42 -13.43 -22.36
N GLU A 184 -10.81 -12.32 -22.99
CA GLU A 184 -10.21 -11.01 -22.70
C GLU A 184 -10.57 -10.55 -21.28
N VAL A 185 -11.83 -10.70 -20.88
CA VAL A 185 -12.31 -10.32 -19.54
C VAL A 185 -11.61 -11.13 -18.46
N THR A 186 -11.43 -12.43 -18.67
CA THR A 186 -10.70 -13.32 -17.74
C THR A 186 -9.26 -12.84 -17.55
N GLN A 187 -8.58 -12.44 -18.63
CA GLN A 187 -7.21 -11.92 -18.53
C GLN A 187 -7.16 -10.53 -17.90
N LEU A 188 -8.13 -9.66 -18.19
CA LEU A 188 -8.20 -8.33 -17.58
C LEU A 188 -8.44 -8.37 -16.07
N PHE A 189 -9.23 -9.33 -15.61
CA PHE A 189 -9.46 -9.53 -14.19
C PHE A 189 -8.29 -10.14 -13.44
N ALA A 190 -7.25 -10.62 -14.13
CA ALA A 190 -6.01 -11.03 -13.48
C ALA A 190 -5.47 -9.94 -12.55
N LEU A 191 -5.62 -8.66 -12.91
CA LEU A 191 -5.20 -7.52 -12.10
C LEU A 191 -5.74 -7.57 -10.67
N PHE A 192 -6.96 -8.06 -10.49
CA PHE A 192 -7.71 -8.01 -9.25
C PHE A 192 -7.52 -9.23 -8.35
N HIS A 193 -6.77 -10.25 -8.80
CA HIS A 193 -6.52 -11.45 -8.01
C HIS A 193 -5.06 -11.91 -8.10
N SER A 194 -4.51 -12.45 -7.02
CA SER A 194 -3.10 -12.82 -6.95
C SER A 194 -2.79 -14.13 -7.70
N GLY A 195 -2.52 -14.02 -9.00
CA GLY A 195 -1.90 -15.06 -9.83
C GLY A 195 -2.75 -15.53 -11.03
N PRO A 196 -2.17 -16.32 -11.95
CA PRO A 196 -2.92 -16.89 -13.08
C PRO A 196 -4.07 -17.72 -12.51
N ALA A 197 -5.29 -17.50 -13.03
CA ALA A 197 -6.55 -18.12 -12.60
C ALA A 197 -6.32 -19.45 -11.87
N ALA A 198 -6.11 -19.36 -10.55
CA ALA A 198 -5.73 -20.53 -9.82
C ALA A 198 -6.94 -21.46 -9.84
N ASN A 199 -6.69 -22.76 -9.92
CA ASN A 199 -7.74 -23.78 -9.79
C ASN A 199 -8.35 -23.81 -8.38
N ASP A 200 -8.15 -22.76 -7.58
CA ASP A 200 -8.69 -22.61 -6.25
C ASP A 200 -10.20 -22.37 -6.31
N ASP A 201 -10.86 -22.70 -5.20
CA ASP A 201 -12.33 -22.71 -5.10
C ASP A 201 -12.93 -21.30 -5.17
N MET A 202 -12.16 -20.28 -4.78
CA MET A 202 -12.57 -18.87 -4.77
C MET A 202 -12.61 -18.31 -6.19
N SER A 203 -11.54 -18.48 -6.96
CA SER A 203 -11.49 -18.09 -8.38
C SER A 203 -12.61 -18.75 -9.19
N LYS A 204 -12.91 -20.03 -8.93
CA LYS A 204 -14.02 -20.75 -9.58
C LYS A 204 -15.39 -20.16 -9.26
N LYS A 205 -15.63 -19.78 -8.00
CA LYS A 205 -16.90 -19.15 -7.60
C LYS A 205 -17.03 -17.73 -8.16
N LEU A 206 -15.95 -16.94 -8.13
CA LEU A 206 -15.94 -15.56 -8.61
C LEU A 206 -16.18 -15.48 -10.13
N PHE A 207 -15.56 -16.39 -10.90
CA PHE A 207 -15.57 -16.36 -12.36
C PHE A 207 -16.45 -17.44 -13.02
N LEU A 208 -17.43 -18.00 -12.31
CA LEU A 208 -18.31 -19.05 -12.84
C LEU A 208 -18.95 -18.67 -14.20
N LEU A 209 -19.36 -17.41 -14.36
CA LEU A 209 -19.92 -16.89 -15.62
C LEU A 209 -18.92 -16.90 -16.79
N LEU A 210 -17.63 -16.67 -16.52
CA LEU A 210 -16.56 -16.69 -17.51
C LEU A 210 -16.15 -18.13 -17.87
N GLN A 211 -16.30 -19.05 -16.92
CA GLN A 211 -16.00 -20.48 -17.13
C GLN A 211 -17.11 -21.20 -17.92
N ALA A 212 -18.33 -20.66 -17.93
CA ALA A 212 -19.42 -21.19 -18.74
C ALA A 212 -19.24 -20.84 -20.23
N GLY A 213 -19.19 -21.84 -21.10
CA GLY A 213 -19.08 -21.65 -22.56
C GLY A 213 -17.63 -21.59 -23.06
N GLN A 214 -17.41 -20.94 -24.21
CA GLN A 214 -16.09 -20.79 -24.82
C GLN A 214 -15.47 -19.44 -24.49
N GLN A 215 -14.14 -19.36 -24.42
CA GLN A 215 -13.42 -18.11 -24.15
C GLN A 215 -13.61 -17.07 -25.27
N THR A 216 -13.97 -17.50 -26.48
CA THR A 216 -14.29 -16.63 -27.63
C THR A 216 -15.70 -16.04 -27.57
N ASP A 217 -16.55 -16.49 -26.64
CA ASP A 217 -17.92 -15.98 -26.51
C ASP A 217 -17.91 -14.50 -26.11
N LYS A 218 -18.83 -13.74 -26.68
CA LYS A 218 -18.97 -12.30 -26.42
C LYS A 218 -19.72 -12.07 -25.10
N LEU A 219 -19.28 -11.09 -24.33
CA LEU A 219 -19.92 -10.71 -23.07
C LEU A 219 -21.08 -9.75 -23.32
N THR A 220 -22.23 -9.99 -22.68
CA THR A 220 -23.35 -9.04 -22.66
C THR A 220 -23.13 -7.95 -21.62
N ARG A 221 -23.77 -6.78 -21.74
CA ARG A 221 -23.70 -5.74 -20.69
C ARG A 221 -24.23 -6.25 -19.35
N GLY A 222 -25.28 -7.09 -19.37
CA GLY A 222 -25.87 -7.69 -18.17
C GLY A 222 -24.88 -8.59 -17.43
N ASP A 223 -24.17 -9.45 -18.16
CA ASP A 223 -23.12 -10.30 -17.57
C ASP A 223 -21.93 -9.47 -17.08
N GLY A 224 -21.55 -8.43 -17.83
CA GLY A 224 -20.53 -7.46 -17.39
C GLY A 224 -20.87 -6.79 -16.06
N ALA A 225 -22.14 -6.45 -15.83
CA ALA A 225 -22.59 -5.91 -14.55
C ALA A 225 -22.47 -6.92 -13.41
N ILE A 226 -22.86 -8.18 -13.61
CA ILE A 226 -22.70 -9.22 -12.59
C ILE A 226 -21.23 -9.41 -12.23
N LEU A 227 -20.38 -9.51 -13.24
CA LEU A 227 -18.93 -9.69 -13.06
C LEU A 227 -18.30 -8.53 -12.28
N ALA A 228 -18.61 -7.29 -12.65
CA ALA A 228 -18.07 -6.11 -11.99
C ALA A 228 -18.55 -6.00 -10.53
N VAL A 229 -19.83 -6.28 -10.25
CA VAL A 229 -20.36 -6.26 -8.87
C VAL A 229 -19.77 -7.37 -8.02
N ASN A 230 -19.60 -8.58 -8.58
CA ASN A 230 -18.93 -9.67 -7.89
C ASN A 230 -17.48 -9.29 -7.55
N MET A 231 -16.78 -8.62 -8.49
CA MET A 231 -15.43 -8.13 -8.26
C MET A 231 -15.40 -7.06 -7.16
N LEU A 232 -16.32 -6.10 -7.18
CA LEU A 232 -16.41 -5.08 -6.13
C LEU A 232 -16.62 -5.72 -4.74
N GLY A 233 -17.49 -6.74 -4.63
CA GLY A 233 -17.68 -7.49 -3.39
C GLY A 233 -16.44 -8.27 -2.95
N TYR A 234 -15.67 -8.80 -3.90
CA TYR A 234 -14.38 -9.46 -3.63
C TYR A 234 -13.36 -8.47 -3.05
N MET A 235 -13.26 -7.28 -3.63
CA MET A 235 -12.32 -6.24 -3.17
C MET A 235 -12.71 -5.65 -1.81
N ALA A 236 -14.01 -5.57 -1.53
CA ALA A 236 -14.52 -5.16 -0.22
C ALA A 236 -14.21 -6.18 0.90
N ALA A 237 -13.86 -7.43 0.56
CA ALA A 237 -13.51 -8.46 1.54
C ALA A 237 -12.14 -8.24 2.23
N GLY A 238 -11.34 -7.30 1.72
CA GLY A 238 -10.05 -6.92 2.30
C GLY A 238 -8.93 -6.86 1.27
N PRO A 239 -7.71 -6.47 1.69
CA PRO A 239 -6.57 -6.35 0.79
C PRO A 239 -6.15 -7.69 0.19
N ILE A 240 -5.50 -7.67 -0.99
CA ILE A 240 -5.00 -8.87 -1.70
C ILE A 240 -3.95 -9.63 -0.88
N LEU A 241 -3.20 -8.93 -0.03
CA LEU A 241 -2.18 -9.48 0.86
C LEU A 241 -2.48 -9.05 2.31
N PRO A 242 -3.47 -9.68 2.96
CA PRO A 242 -3.94 -9.24 4.28
C PRO A 242 -2.91 -9.33 5.41
N LEU A 243 -1.90 -10.20 5.32
CA LEU A 243 -0.81 -10.36 6.29
C LEU A 243 0.45 -9.54 5.93
N LEU A 244 0.48 -8.84 4.79
CA LEU A 244 1.62 -8.00 4.41
C LEU A 244 1.69 -6.75 5.32
N ASP A 245 2.84 -6.58 5.99
CA ASP A 245 3.16 -5.45 6.88
C ASP A 245 4.66 -5.10 6.83
N PRO A 246 5.15 -4.55 5.71
CA PRO A 246 6.58 -4.25 5.53
C PRO A 246 7.08 -3.18 6.52
N SER A 247 6.24 -2.20 6.85
CA SER A 247 6.56 -1.10 7.77
C SER A 247 6.47 -1.49 9.25
N GLN A 248 5.82 -2.62 9.59
CA GLN A 248 5.48 -3.02 10.96
C GLN A 248 4.61 -2.02 11.71
N THR A 249 3.73 -1.36 10.96
CA THR A 249 2.80 -0.37 11.52
C THR A 249 1.36 -0.82 11.39
N LYS A 250 1.08 -1.81 10.53
CA LYS A 250 -0.28 -2.30 10.30
C LYS A 250 -0.82 -3.11 11.47
N PHE A 251 0.02 -3.94 12.10
CA PHE A 251 -0.39 -4.81 13.20
C PHE A 251 0.01 -4.25 14.59
N PRO A 252 -0.79 -4.50 15.65
CA PRO A 252 -2.14 -5.08 15.61
C PRO A 252 -3.15 -4.11 14.97
N ILE A 253 -4.09 -4.67 14.21
CA ILE A 253 -5.23 -3.95 13.65
C ILE A 253 -6.31 -3.86 14.74
N VAL A 254 -6.83 -2.65 14.94
CA VAL A 254 -7.95 -2.40 15.85
C VAL A 254 -9.16 -1.92 15.05
N PRO A 255 -10.39 -2.07 15.57
CA PRO A 255 -11.60 -1.57 14.92
C PRO A 255 -11.52 -0.08 14.58
N GLU A 256 -11.98 0.28 13.37
CA GLU A 256 -12.13 1.68 12.98
C GLU A 256 -13.37 2.28 13.64
N ILE A 257 -13.22 3.46 14.23
CA ILE A 257 -14.30 4.14 14.92
C ILE A 257 -14.91 5.21 14.00
N GLU A 258 -16.12 4.97 13.51
CA GLU A 258 -16.78 5.85 12.54
C GLU A 258 -17.13 7.25 13.11
N ASP A 259 -17.67 7.30 14.35
CA ASP A 259 -17.97 8.56 15.04
C ASP A 259 -17.11 8.69 16.30
N ILE A 260 -16.01 9.44 16.17
CA ILE A 260 -15.06 9.72 17.26
C ILE A 260 -15.63 10.74 18.26
N PHE A 261 -16.61 11.55 17.86
CA PHE A 261 -17.19 12.62 18.70
C PHE A 261 -18.72 12.53 18.79
N PRO A 262 -19.27 11.43 19.32
CA PRO A 262 -20.70 11.33 19.53
C PRO A 262 -21.13 12.20 20.71
N LEU A 263 -22.44 12.40 20.85
CA LEU A 263 -23.00 13.18 21.96
C LEU A 263 -23.27 12.33 23.22
N PHE A 264 -23.12 11.01 23.17
CA PHE A 264 -23.36 10.09 24.30
C PHE A 264 -24.76 10.27 24.94
N GLY A 265 -25.77 10.49 24.10
CA GLY A 265 -27.15 10.74 24.54
C GLY A 265 -28.00 11.34 23.42
N VAL A 266 -29.32 11.25 23.57
CA VAL A 266 -30.28 11.88 22.66
C VAL A 266 -30.71 13.22 23.24
N TYR A 267 -30.43 14.30 22.52
CA TYR A 267 -30.78 15.66 22.91
C TYR A 267 -31.86 16.17 21.96
N THR A 268 -33.08 16.38 22.46
CA THR A 268 -34.24 16.84 21.69
C THR A 268 -34.46 18.35 21.86
N ASP A 269 -35.48 18.93 21.23
CA ASP A 269 -35.70 20.40 21.22
C ASP A 269 -35.86 21.04 22.62
N GLN A 270 -36.18 20.26 23.65
CA GLN A 270 -36.22 20.70 25.04
C GLN A 270 -35.03 20.15 25.83
N ILE A 271 -33.88 20.82 25.71
CA ILE A 271 -32.70 20.55 26.54
C ILE A 271 -32.65 21.46 27.77
N SER A 272 -32.29 20.89 28.91
CA SER A 272 -31.93 21.60 30.14
C SER A 272 -30.72 22.53 29.91
N PRO A 273 -30.49 23.51 30.81
CA PRO A 273 -29.33 24.40 30.72
C PRO A 273 -28.00 23.65 30.63
N ASP A 274 -27.83 22.58 31.43
CA ASP A 274 -26.58 21.80 31.47
C ASP A 274 -26.40 20.95 30.20
N GLU A 275 -27.47 20.35 29.69
CA GLU A 275 -27.46 19.68 28.38
C GLU A 275 -27.10 20.66 27.26
N SER A 276 -27.60 21.90 27.30
CA SER A 276 -27.23 22.94 26.35
C SER A 276 -25.76 23.31 26.42
N LEU A 277 -25.19 23.38 27.63
CA LEU A 277 -23.77 23.64 27.84
C LEU A 277 -22.92 22.50 27.26
N TYR A 278 -23.28 21.25 27.56
CA TYR A 278 -22.59 20.06 27.05
C TYR A 278 -22.64 19.98 25.52
N VAL A 279 -23.83 20.06 24.91
CA VAL A 279 -24.00 19.97 23.44
C VAL A 279 -23.22 21.07 22.72
N LYS A 280 -23.22 22.30 23.27
CA LYS A 280 -22.43 23.40 22.71
C LYS A 280 -20.93 23.16 22.84
N ALA A 281 -20.48 22.61 23.96
CA ALA A 281 -19.07 22.30 24.16
C ALA A 281 -18.60 21.20 23.20
N ALA A 282 -19.34 20.10 23.11
CA ALA A 282 -19.09 19.01 22.17
C ALA A 282 -19.05 19.51 20.70
N ALA A 283 -20.03 20.33 20.31
CA ALA A 283 -20.08 20.91 18.96
C ALA A 283 -18.89 21.84 18.66
N ARG A 284 -18.34 22.53 19.66
CA ARG A 284 -17.14 23.36 19.48
C ARG A 284 -15.91 22.50 19.23
N ILE A 285 -15.70 21.47 20.04
CA ILE A 285 -14.58 20.53 19.89
C ILE A 285 -14.64 19.84 18.52
N ARG A 286 -15.79 19.29 18.15
CA ARG A 286 -15.98 18.61 16.85
C ARG A 286 -15.69 19.51 15.64
N ASN A 287 -15.95 20.80 15.77
CA ASN A 287 -15.72 21.78 14.71
C ASN A 287 -14.39 22.53 14.83
N TYR A 288 -13.47 22.09 15.71
CA TYR A 288 -12.18 22.74 15.97
C TYR A 288 -12.31 24.23 16.34
N ASN A 289 -13.40 24.57 17.04
CA ASN A 289 -13.74 25.92 17.51
C ASN A 289 -13.81 25.96 19.06
N ASP A 290 -13.09 25.06 19.73
CA ASP A 290 -12.97 25.07 21.18
C ASP A 290 -12.04 26.20 21.67
N GLU A 291 -12.25 26.59 22.91
CA GLU A 291 -11.53 27.68 23.60
C GLU A 291 -11.34 27.25 25.05
N ALA A 292 -10.46 27.92 25.80
CA ALA A 292 -10.26 27.66 27.24
C ALA A 292 -11.58 27.63 28.06
N ASN A 293 -12.60 28.40 27.65
CA ASN A 293 -13.90 28.38 28.33
C ASN A 293 -14.74 27.12 28.02
N THR A 294 -14.55 26.51 26.86
CA THR A 294 -15.19 25.23 26.49
C THR A 294 -14.75 24.14 27.46
N TRP A 295 -13.44 24.03 27.70
CA TRP A 295 -12.85 23.06 28.64
C TRP A 295 -13.28 23.31 30.09
N LYS A 296 -13.28 24.57 30.54
CA LYS A 296 -13.81 24.94 31.87
C LYS A 296 -15.29 24.60 32.05
N THR A 297 -16.08 24.72 30.98
CA THR A 297 -17.50 24.35 31.01
C THR A 297 -17.68 22.86 31.23
N LEU A 298 -16.90 22.04 30.51
CA LEU A 298 -16.91 20.59 30.70
C LEU A 298 -16.44 20.18 32.10
N GLN A 299 -15.37 20.80 32.62
CA GLN A 299 -14.90 20.54 33.98
C GLN A 299 -15.98 20.85 35.02
N LYS A 300 -16.67 21.99 34.85
CA LYS A 300 -17.78 22.36 35.73
C LYS A 300 -18.90 21.30 35.71
N LEU A 301 -19.27 20.81 34.53
CA LEU A 301 -20.28 19.76 34.38
C LEU A 301 -19.84 18.44 35.01
N ALA A 302 -18.55 18.10 34.96
CA ALA A 302 -17.99 16.94 35.66
C ALA A 302 -18.14 17.12 37.18
N ASP A 303 -17.69 18.25 37.72
CA ASP A 303 -17.71 18.54 39.16
C ASP A 303 -19.14 18.58 39.73
N GLU A 304 -20.10 19.09 38.95
CA GLU A 304 -21.52 19.17 39.31
C GLU A 304 -22.29 17.84 39.09
N LYS A 305 -21.61 16.77 38.66
CA LYS A 305 -22.19 15.45 38.39
C LYS A 305 -23.36 15.49 37.40
N PHE A 306 -23.19 16.25 36.32
CA PHE A 306 -24.09 16.21 35.16
C PHE A 306 -24.38 14.77 34.73
N TYR A 307 -25.62 14.41 34.42
CA TYR A 307 -26.00 12.99 34.29
C TYR A 307 -25.17 12.21 33.25
N ASN A 308 -24.79 12.85 32.14
CA ASN A 308 -23.94 12.25 31.10
C ASN A 308 -22.44 12.40 31.46
N GLN A 309 -22.03 11.74 32.53
CA GLN A 309 -20.63 11.72 32.95
C GLN A 309 -19.73 11.02 31.93
N VAL A 310 -20.25 10.04 31.18
CA VAL A 310 -19.52 9.35 30.10
C VAL A 310 -19.04 10.38 29.08
N GLY A 311 -19.97 11.14 28.48
CA GLY A 311 -19.64 12.14 27.49
C GLY A 311 -18.72 13.23 28.02
N VAL A 312 -18.99 13.77 29.21
CA VAL A 312 -18.18 14.87 29.78
C VAL A 312 -16.72 14.46 29.95
N HIS A 313 -16.46 13.32 30.59
CA HIS A 313 -15.10 12.82 30.81
C HIS A 313 -14.44 12.39 29.50
N TYR A 314 -15.21 11.79 28.58
CA TYR A 314 -14.71 11.49 27.24
C TYR A 314 -14.20 12.76 26.56
N TYR A 315 -15.00 13.82 26.45
CA TYR A 315 -14.54 15.07 25.83
C TYR A 315 -13.37 15.69 26.59
N LEU A 316 -13.36 15.70 27.92
CA LEU A 316 -12.23 16.22 28.71
C LEU A 316 -10.91 15.52 28.40
N SER A 317 -10.92 14.23 28.07
CA SER A 317 -9.71 13.49 27.66
C SER A 317 -9.08 13.95 26.34
N TRP A 318 -9.78 14.79 25.57
CA TRP A 318 -9.25 15.40 24.33
C TRP A 318 -8.67 16.80 24.54
N ASN A 319 -8.60 17.28 25.79
CA ASN A 319 -8.14 18.63 26.08
C ASN A 319 -6.64 18.79 25.72
N PRO A 320 -6.28 19.66 24.75
CA PRO A 320 -4.88 19.88 24.38
C PRO A 320 -4.13 20.77 25.39
N GLU A 321 -4.82 21.40 26.35
CA GLU A 321 -4.25 22.30 27.35
C GLU A 321 -3.63 21.56 28.56
N VAL A 322 -3.82 20.23 28.65
CA VAL A 322 -3.32 19.41 29.77
C VAL A 322 -2.40 18.29 29.28
N SER A 323 -1.68 17.66 30.21
CA SER A 323 -0.79 16.53 29.90
C SER A 323 -1.55 15.29 29.46
N LEU A 324 -0.92 14.45 28.63
CA LEU A 324 -1.50 13.17 28.19
C LEU A 324 -1.88 12.25 29.37
N GLN A 325 -1.18 12.33 30.50
CA GLN A 325 -1.50 11.56 31.71
C GLN A 325 -2.81 12.01 32.37
N GLU A 326 -3.12 13.31 32.32
CA GLU A 326 -4.41 13.81 32.82
C GLU A 326 -5.54 13.42 31.85
N ASN A 327 -5.28 13.50 30.55
CA ASN A 327 -6.21 13.00 29.53
C ASN A 327 -6.51 11.50 29.71
N MET A 328 -5.48 10.69 30.00
CA MET A 328 -5.65 9.26 30.31
C MET A 328 -6.55 9.02 31.52
N LYS A 329 -6.40 9.85 32.57
CA LYS A 329 -7.26 9.76 33.77
C LYS A 329 -8.71 10.08 33.44
N GLU A 330 -8.96 11.15 32.67
CA GLU A 330 -10.31 11.49 32.20
C GLU A 330 -10.91 10.39 31.32
N ALA A 331 -10.11 9.77 30.44
CA ALA A 331 -10.56 8.64 29.63
C ALA A 331 -11.02 7.44 30.48
N PHE A 332 -10.30 7.11 31.56
CA PHE A 332 -10.74 6.08 32.50
C PHE A 332 -11.98 6.48 33.30
N LEU A 333 -12.09 7.74 33.72
CA LEU A 333 -13.31 8.24 34.40
C LEU A 333 -14.56 8.09 33.51
N SER A 334 -14.39 8.23 32.19
CA SER A 334 -15.46 7.96 31.22
C SER A 334 -15.88 6.49 31.21
N ILE A 335 -14.93 5.54 31.27
CA ILE A 335 -15.22 4.10 31.36
C ILE A 335 -15.86 3.76 32.71
N ASP A 336 -15.39 4.36 33.80
CA ASP A 336 -16.01 4.20 35.12
C ASP A 336 -17.46 4.67 35.13
N ALA A 337 -17.74 5.82 34.51
CA ALA A 337 -19.09 6.34 34.35
C ALA A 337 -19.97 5.39 33.50
N TYR A 338 -19.42 4.79 32.45
CA TYR A 338 -20.13 3.82 31.60
C TYR A 338 -20.62 2.62 32.41
N PHE A 339 -19.77 2.05 33.28
CA PHE A 339 -20.18 0.94 34.15
C PHE A 339 -21.07 1.36 35.33
N ALA A 340 -21.15 2.65 35.64
CA ALA A 340 -22.06 3.19 36.64
C ALA A 340 -23.48 3.45 36.08
N ASP A 341 -23.60 3.67 34.77
CA ASP A 341 -24.87 3.87 34.08
C ASP A 341 -25.61 2.53 33.83
N LYS A 342 -26.94 2.60 33.68
CA LYS A 342 -27.82 1.44 33.48
C LYS A 342 -28.17 1.19 32.01
N VAL A 343 -27.89 2.14 31.11
CA VAL A 343 -28.10 1.99 29.67
C VAL A 343 -26.75 1.75 29.01
N VAL A 344 -26.53 0.53 28.56
CA VAL A 344 -25.25 0.01 28.09
C VAL A 344 -25.40 -0.27 26.59
N LEU A 345 -24.63 0.44 25.76
CA LEU A 345 -24.49 0.15 24.33
C LEU A 345 -23.05 -0.33 24.11
N SER A 346 -22.89 -1.45 23.43
CA SER A 346 -21.59 -2.09 23.18
C SER A 346 -20.61 -1.19 22.43
N ASP A 347 -21.10 -0.48 21.40
CA ASP A 347 -20.31 0.46 20.60
C ASP A 347 -19.71 1.60 21.44
N THR A 348 -20.39 1.99 22.52
CA THR A 348 -19.87 3.01 23.43
C THR A 348 -18.61 2.53 24.14
N LEU A 349 -18.60 1.30 24.68
CA LEU A 349 -17.40 0.79 25.36
C LEU A 349 -16.22 0.67 24.40
N GLU A 350 -16.47 0.24 23.16
CA GLU A 350 -15.45 0.14 22.12
C GLU A 350 -14.78 1.49 21.87
N LEU A 351 -15.57 2.56 21.67
CA LEU A 351 -15.07 3.94 21.54
C LEU A 351 -14.24 4.38 22.75
N LEU A 352 -14.72 4.11 23.97
CA LEU A 352 -14.02 4.54 25.19
C LEU A 352 -12.68 3.83 25.36
N VAL A 353 -12.62 2.52 25.09
CA VAL A 353 -11.37 1.73 25.17
C VAL A 353 -10.43 2.10 24.04
N ALA A 354 -10.94 2.40 22.84
CA ALA A 354 -10.14 2.91 21.71
C ALA A 354 -9.40 4.21 22.10
N ASN A 355 -10.09 5.16 22.72
CA ASN A 355 -9.48 6.40 23.19
C ASN A 355 -8.37 6.17 24.23
N VAL A 356 -8.57 5.24 25.16
CA VAL A 356 -7.53 4.82 26.12
C VAL A 356 -6.32 4.21 25.39
N TYR A 357 -6.55 3.37 24.39
CA TYR A 357 -5.49 2.79 23.57
C TYR A 357 -4.70 3.84 22.79
N ASP A 358 -5.37 4.80 22.15
CA ASP A 358 -4.72 5.90 21.41
C ASP A 358 -3.88 6.80 22.32
N LEU A 359 -4.37 7.12 23.52
CA LEU A 359 -3.59 7.86 24.50
C LEU A 359 -2.38 7.05 24.97
N ALA A 360 -2.51 5.74 25.17
CA ALA A 360 -1.39 4.87 25.54
C ALA A 360 -0.30 4.86 24.45
N LEU A 361 -0.68 4.77 23.17
CA LEU A 361 0.26 4.84 22.04
C LEU A 361 1.03 6.17 22.02
N LYS A 362 0.35 7.30 22.28
CA LYS A 362 1.01 8.62 22.33
C LYS A 362 2.01 8.71 23.49
N ILE A 363 1.64 8.18 24.66
CA ILE A 363 2.46 8.21 25.88
C ILE A 363 3.66 7.26 25.79
N GLU A 364 3.54 6.12 25.08
CA GLU A 364 4.56 5.06 25.01
C GLU A 364 5.97 5.59 24.71
N THR A 365 6.06 6.59 23.84
CA THR A 365 7.33 7.21 23.45
C THR A 365 8.09 7.83 24.63
N GLU A 366 7.38 8.32 25.65
CA GLU A 366 7.91 8.90 26.89
C GLU A 366 7.95 7.89 28.04
N ASP A 367 6.95 7.02 28.13
CA ASP A 367 6.84 5.96 29.14
C ASP A 367 6.50 4.60 28.52
N PRO A 368 7.53 3.77 28.22
CA PRO A 368 7.32 2.43 27.65
C PRO A 368 6.53 1.46 28.54
N LYS A 369 6.34 1.76 29.83
CA LYS A 369 5.57 0.92 30.76
C LYS A 369 4.09 1.30 30.83
N ILE A 370 3.64 2.28 30.05
CA ILE A 370 2.26 2.74 30.08
C ILE A 370 1.27 1.60 29.81
N PHE A 371 1.58 0.69 28.89
CA PHE A 371 0.73 -0.47 28.59
C PHE A 371 0.53 -1.40 29.78
N ASP A 372 1.54 -1.58 30.64
CA ASP A 372 1.40 -2.40 31.85
C ASP A 372 0.33 -1.82 32.78
N THR A 373 0.35 -0.50 32.95
CA THR A 373 -0.56 0.24 33.82
C THR A 373 -1.97 0.25 33.25
N VAL A 374 -2.10 0.55 31.96
CA VAL A 374 -3.38 0.62 31.25
C VAL A 374 -4.06 -0.75 31.23
N LEU A 375 -3.33 -1.81 30.87
CA LEU A 375 -3.85 -3.18 30.90
C LEU A 375 -4.31 -3.60 32.29
N ALA A 376 -3.51 -3.32 33.33
CA ALA A 376 -3.90 -3.66 34.70
C ALA A 376 -5.22 -3.01 35.11
N HIS A 377 -5.48 -1.78 34.65
CA HIS A 377 -6.73 -1.08 34.93
C HIS A 377 -7.89 -1.63 34.10
N LEU A 378 -7.70 -1.82 32.78
CA LEU A 378 -8.74 -2.35 31.88
C LEU A 378 -9.26 -3.72 32.35
N ARG A 379 -8.36 -4.60 32.78
CA ARG A 379 -8.71 -5.94 33.30
C ARG A 379 -9.60 -5.92 34.54
N THR A 380 -9.65 -4.80 35.28
CA THR A 380 -10.58 -4.69 36.42
C THR A 380 -12.04 -4.65 35.98
N TYR A 381 -12.30 -4.24 34.73
CA TYR A 381 -13.64 -4.18 34.15
C TYR A 381 -14.14 -5.55 33.64
N GLU A 382 -13.27 -6.52 33.37
CA GLU A 382 -13.65 -7.86 32.90
C GLU A 382 -14.77 -8.48 33.76
N SER A 383 -14.63 -8.38 35.08
CA SER A 383 -15.61 -8.93 36.04
C SER A 383 -17.00 -8.28 35.97
N LYS A 384 -17.11 -7.09 35.36
CA LYS A 384 -18.36 -6.34 35.18
C LYS A 384 -19.03 -6.65 33.84
N ILE A 385 -18.35 -7.35 32.94
CA ILE A 385 -18.82 -7.65 31.58
C ILE A 385 -19.23 -9.12 31.49
N LYS A 386 -20.29 -9.41 30.75
CA LYS A 386 -20.67 -10.79 30.45
C LYS A 386 -19.63 -11.42 29.50
N PRO A 387 -19.02 -12.58 29.82
CA PRO A 387 -18.09 -13.24 28.91
C PRO A 387 -18.73 -13.51 27.55
N GLN A 388 -17.94 -13.35 26.48
CA GLN A 388 -18.37 -13.58 25.09
C GLN A 388 -19.48 -12.63 24.60
N SER A 389 -19.72 -11.52 25.28
CA SER A 389 -20.57 -10.43 24.78
C SER A 389 -19.81 -9.53 23.80
N GLN A 390 -20.52 -8.65 23.09
CA GLN A 390 -19.89 -7.66 22.21
C GLN A 390 -18.99 -6.70 23.00
N GLU A 391 -19.40 -6.29 24.20
CA GLU A 391 -18.61 -5.48 25.13
C GLU A 391 -17.31 -6.19 25.53
N TRP A 392 -17.39 -7.49 25.82
CA TRP A 392 -16.21 -8.28 26.16
C TRP A 392 -15.25 -8.38 24.99
N GLN A 393 -15.79 -8.62 23.80
CA GLN A 393 -15.00 -8.71 22.57
C GLN A 393 -14.29 -7.38 22.28
N ALA A 394 -14.96 -6.24 22.44
CA ALA A 394 -14.36 -4.91 22.28
C ALA A 394 -13.19 -4.72 23.26
N LEU A 395 -13.40 -4.98 24.55
CA LEU A 395 -12.35 -4.89 25.57
C LEU A 395 -11.16 -5.82 25.25
N ALA A 396 -11.44 -7.10 25.01
CA ALA A 396 -10.42 -8.12 24.74
C ALA A 396 -9.60 -7.81 23.49
N THR A 397 -10.19 -7.19 22.46
CA THR A 397 -9.49 -6.81 21.21
C THR A 397 -8.41 -5.77 21.49
N TYR A 398 -8.70 -4.74 22.29
CA TYR A 398 -7.72 -3.72 22.66
C TYR A 398 -6.72 -4.21 23.70
N GLU A 399 -7.13 -5.07 24.64
CA GLU A 399 -6.18 -5.73 25.54
C GLU A 399 -5.17 -6.59 24.77
N ALA A 400 -5.63 -7.34 23.78
CA ALA A 400 -4.76 -8.12 22.90
C ALA A 400 -3.81 -7.22 22.11
N ALA A 401 -4.29 -6.09 21.61
CA ALA A 401 -3.47 -5.12 20.90
C ALA A 401 -2.34 -4.56 21.80
N MET A 402 -2.66 -4.19 23.05
CA MET A 402 -1.66 -3.73 24.02
C MET A 402 -0.68 -4.83 24.43
N GLU A 403 -1.14 -6.08 24.61
CA GLU A 403 -0.25 -7.23 24.86
C GLU A 403 0.72 -7.45 23.69
N ALA A 404 0.27 -7.25 22.45
CA ALA A 404 1.14 -7.31 21.28
C ALA A 404 2.16 -6.15 21.28
N LYS A 405 1.73 -4.91 21.53
CA LYS A 405 2.63 -3.73 21.57
C LYS A 405 3.72 -3.84 22.63
N ARG A 406 3.44 -4.42 23.79
CA ARG A 406 4.46 -4.68 24.83
C ARG A 406 5.33 -5.93 24.58
N GLY A 407 5.12 -6.64 23.46
CA GLY A 407 5.90 -7.80 23.06
C GLY A 407 5.45 -9.16 23.64
N ASN A 408 4.29 -9.22 24.30
CA ASN A 408 3.70 -10.45 24.83
C ASN A 408 2.81 -11.14 23.79
N THR A 409 3.40 -11.52 22.67
CA THR A 409 2.69 -12.04 21.48
C THR A 409 1.78 -13.24 21.79
N GLN A 410 2.17 -14.16 22.69
CA GLN A 410 1.34 -15.32 23.00
C GLN A 410 0.04 -14.93 23.72
N ASN A 411 0.09 -13.98 24.67
CA ASN A 411 -1.12 -13.50 25.35
C ASN A 411 -2.07 -12.80 24.36
N ALA A 412 -1.51 -12.05 23.41
CA ALA A 412 -2.29 -11.42 22.35
C ALA A 412 -3.00 -12.49 21.49
N ILE A 413 -2.29 -13.54 21.06
CA ILE A 413 -2.87 -14.67 20.32
C ILE A 413 -4.00 -15.34 21.13
N ASP A 414 -3.77 -15.61 22.41
CA ASP A 414 -4.76 -16.28 23.27
C ASP A 414 -6.04 -15.45 23.45
N LEU A 415 -5.94 -14.12 23.42
CA LEU A 415 -7.11 -13.22 23.43
C LEU A 415 -7.79 -13.17 22.07
N TYR A 416 -7.04 -12.98 20.98
CA TYR A 416 -7.63 -12.89 19.64
C TYR A 416 -8.34 -14.18 19.20
N THR A 417 -7.77 -15.34 19.51
CA THR A 417 -8.35 -16.65 19.14
C THR A 417 -9.66 -16.99 19.85
N GLN A 418 -10.08 -16.20 20.86
CA GLN A 418 -11.40 -16.33 21.47
C GLN A 418 -12.53 -15.81 20.56
N PHE A 419 -12.22 -14.96 19.58
CA PHE A 419 -13.19 -14.32 18.68
C PHE A 419 -12.88 -14.63 17.20
N PRO A 420 -12.84 -15.91 16.78
CA PRO A 420 -12.45 -16.29 15.42
C PRO A 420 -13.40 -15.76 14.34
N GLN A 421 -14.63 -15.41 14.69
CA GLN A 421 -15.65 -14.83 13.80
C GLN A 421 -15.48 -13.32 13.57
N ASN A 422 -14.55 -12.66 14.28
CA ASN A 422 -14.24 -11.25 14.08
C ASN A 422 -13.02 -11.12 13.15
N ASP A 423 -13.19 -10.38 12.07
CA ASP A 423 -12.18 -10.17 11.02
C ASP A 423 -10.84 -9.68 11.60
N HIS A 424 -10.86 -8.64 12.44
CA HIS A 424 -9.65 -8.06 13.01
C HIS A 424 -8.96 -9.03 13.96
N ALA A 425 -9.71 -9.70 14.83
CA ALA A 425 -9.15 -10.68 15.76
C ALA A 425 -8.54 -11.87 15.01
N LEU A 426 -9.24 -12.42 14.02
CA LEU A 426 -8.73 -13.48 13.16
C LEU A 426 -7.44 -13.05 12.45
N LEU A 427 -7.44 -11.87 11.84
CA LEU A 427 -6.29 -11.37 11.08
C LEU A 427 -5.06 -11.15 11.97
N ASN A 428 -5.25 -10.53 13.14
CA ASN A 428 -4.18 -10.36 14.12
C ASN A 428 -3.63 -11.70 14.62
N ALA A 429 -4.51 -12.65 14.98
CA ALA A 429 -4.10 -13.96 15.44
C ALA A 429 -3.27 -14.69 14.37
N VAL A 430 -3.75 -14.73 13.13
CA VAL A 430 -3.03 -15.37 12.03
C VAL A 430 -1.69 -14.67 11.76
N TYR A 431 -1.64 -13.34 11.78
CA TYR A 431 -0.39 -12.60 11.61
C TYR A 431 0.67 -12.99 12.66
N TYR A 432 0.30 -12.97 13.94
CA TYR A 432 1.24 -13.31 15.01
C TYR A 432 1.61 -14.79 15.05
N LEU A 433 0.67 -15.69 14.74
CA LEU A 433 0.96 -17.11 14.57
C LEU A 433 1.93 -17.38 13.41
N ASN A 434 1.79 -16.63 12.30
CA ASN A 434 2.68 -16.71 11.15
C ASN A 434 4.10 -16.22 11.49
N GLU A 435 4.23 -15.11 12.22
CA GLU A 435 5.53 -14.64 12.74
C GLU A 435 6.21 -15.69 13.64
N LEU A 436 5.41 -16.43 14.43
CA LEU A 436 5.89 -17.53 15.26
C LEU A 436 6.05 -18.87 14.52
N LYS A 437 5.74 -18.92 13.21
CA LYS A 437 5.80 -20.12 12.35
C LYS A 437 4.96 -21.29 12.87
N LYS A 438 3.75 -20.99 13.36
CA LYS A 438 2.81 -21.95 13.95
C LYS A 438 1.73 -22.42 12.95
N ASP A 439 2.15 -22.97 11.81
CA ASP A 439 1.27 -23.30 10.67
C ASP A 439 0.07 -24.20 11.04
N SER A 440 0.26 -25.15 11.97
CA SER A 440 -0.81 -26.04 12.42
C SER A 440 -1.90 -25.31 13.22
N GLU A 441 -1.52 -24.34 14.06
CA GLU A 441 -2.47 -23.51 14.82
C GLU A 441 -3.25 -22.59 13.88
N ILE A 442 -2.57 -22.03 12.85
CA ILE A 442 -3.21 -21.20 11.82
C ILE A 442 -4.29 -22.00 11.07
N GLN A 443 -3.94 -23.20 10.60
CA GLN A 443 -4.89 -24.04 9.86
C GLN A 443 -6.11 -24.40 10.72
N GLN A 444 -5.89 -24.78 11.97
CA GLN A 444 -6.96 -25.07 12.92
C GLN A 444 -7.87 -23.85 13.12
N LEU A 445 -7.29 -22.67 13.34
CA LEU A 445 -8.04 -21.42 13.54
C LEU A 445 -8.92 -21.11 12.33
N LEU A 446 -8.35 -21.12 11.12
CA LEU A 446 -9.08 -20.82 9.89
C LEU A 446 -10.21 -21.82 9.60
N ASP A 447 -10.02 -23.09 9.94
CA ASP A 447 -11.05 -24.11 9.74
C ASP A 447 -12.18 -23.98 10.77
N THR A 448 -11.88 -23.57 12.02
CA THR A 448 -12.91 -23.29 13.03
C THR A 448 -13.64 -21.97 12.83
N SER A 449 -13.05 -21.04 12.06
CA SER A 449 -13.65 -19.73 11.76
C SER A 449 -14.71 -19.83 10.65
N ARG A 450 -14.80 -20.95 9.92
CA ARG A 450 -15.75 -21.14 8.81
C ARG A 450 -16.84 -22.16 9.15
N ASP A 451 -18.10 -21.73 9.07
CA ASP A 451 -19.29 -22.57 9.20
C ASP A 451 -20.34 -22.27 8.08
N LYS A 452 -21.56 -22.82 8.23
CA LYS A 452 -22.64 -22.65 7.25
C LYS A 452 -23.35 -21.30 7.34
N GLU A 453 -23.26 -20.62 8.48
CA GLU A 453 -23.93 -19.35 8.76
C GLU A 453 -22.97 -18.15 8.59
N THR A 454 -21.70 -18.44 8.33
CA THR A 454 -20.64 -17.46 8.09
C THR A 454 -21.04 -16.47 7.00
N GLN A 455 -20.91 -15.19 7.33
CA GLN A 455 -21.18 -14.12 6.39
C GLN A 455 -20.25 -14.22 5.18
N MET A 456 -20.77 -13.90 3.99
CA MET A 456 -20.01 -14.02 2.73
C MET A 456 -18.69 -13.26 2.78
N HIS A 457 -18.69 -12.05 3.36
CA HIS A 457 -17.49 -11.22 3.50
C HIS A 457 -16.41 -11.89 4.36
N HIS A 458 -16.75 -12.37 5.57
CA HIS A 458 -15.83 -13.15 6.43
C HIS A 458 -15.28 -14.40 5.71
N ALA A 459 -16.13 -15.11 4.97
CA ALA A 459 -15.71 -16.28 4.20
C ALA A 459 -14.70 -15.93 3.09
N LEU A 460 -14.89 -14.80 2.40
CA LEU A 460 -13.95 -14.30 1.40
C LEU A 460 -12.62 -13.89 2.04
N MET A 461 -12.65 -13.28 3.22
CA MET A 461 -11.43 -12.94 3.98
C MET A 461 -10.65 -14.19 4.40
N ILE A 462 -11.31 -15.24 4.88
CA ILE A 462 -10.65 -16.52 5.20
C ILE A 462 -9.98 -17.10 3.95
N ASP A 463 -10.66 -17.05 2.80
CA ASP A 463 -10.14 -17.57 1.54
C ASP A 463 -8.92 -16.75 1.05
N SER A 464 -8.91 -15.42 1.23
CA SER A 464 -7.76 -14.57 0.88
C SER A 464 -6.55 -14.82 1.79
N ILE A 465 -6.77 -15.02 3.10
CA ILE A 465 -5.71 -15.41 4.05
C ILE A 465 -5.10 -16.77 3.64
N LYS A 466 -5.94 -17.77 3.32
CA LYS A 466 -5.46 -19.09 2.85
C LYS A 466 -4.62 -18.98 1.58
N GLN A 467 -5.03 -18.13 0.64
CA GLN A 467 -4.27 -17.87 -0.58
C GLN A 467 -2.89 -17.27 -0.27
N GLU A 468 -2.84 -16.26 0.61
CA GLU A 468 -1.58 -15.63 0.99
C GLU A 468 -0.63 -16.59 1.71
N LEU A 469 -1.14 -17.44 2.62
CA LEU A 469 -0.34 -18.48 3.29
C LEU A 469 0.26 -19.47 2.29
N ASN A 470 -0.48 -19.86 1.25
CA ASN A 470 0.05 -20.69 0.17
C ASN A 470 1.17 -19.99 -0.62
N LEU A 471 1.13 -18.66 -0.76
CA LEU A 471 2.20 -17.87 -1.38
C LEU A 471 3.42 -17.76 -0.44
N LEU A 472 3.20 -17.65 0.87
CA LEU A 472 4.25 -17.67 1.90
C LEU A 472 4.94 -19.04 2.02
N ALA A 473 4.27 -20.14 1.66
CA ALA A 473 4.93 -21.45 1.58
C ALA A 473 5.91 -21.55 0.39
N GLN A 474 5.80 -20.69 -0.62
CA GLN A 474 6.57 -20.76 -1.87
C GLN A 474 7.82 -19.88 -1.90
N GLN A 475 8.16 -19.20 -0.79
CA GLN A 475 9.26 -18.22 -0.72
C GLN A 475 10.60 -18.77 -1.22
N SER A 476 10.94 -20.01 -0.85
CA SER A 476 12.17 -20.68 -1.31
C SER A 476 12.17 -20.93 -2.81
N SER A 477 11.01 -21.25 -3.41
CA SER A 477 10.91 -21.43 -4.86
C SER A 477 11.11 -20.10 -5.59
N PHE A 478 10.48 -19.03 -5.10
CA PHE A 478 10.65 -17.69 -5.69
C PHE A 478 12.09 -17.19 -5.54
N ALA A 479 12.73 -17.49 -4.40
CA ALA A 479 14.14 -17.20 -4.19
C ALA A 479 15.05 -17.94 -5.19
N ASN A 480 14.76 -19.21 -5.49
CA ASN A 480 15.47 -19.97 -6.51
C ASN A 480 15.34 -19.33 -7.90
N ASP A 481 14.11 -19.00 -8.32
CA ASP A 481 13.82 -18.40 -9.63
C ASP A 481 14.57 -17.07 -9.79
N LEU A 482 14.48 -16.18 -8.78
CA LEU A 482 15.17 -14.89 -8.79
C LEU A 482 16.70 -15.06 -8.78
N SER A 483 17.22 -15.93 -7.91
CA SER A 483 18.66 -16.19 -7.83
C SER A 483 19.22 -16.73 -9.14
N TYR A 484 18.48 -17.60 -9.82
CA TYR A 484 18.87 -18.15 -11.11
C TYR A 484 18.93 -17.06 -12.18
N ALA A 485 17.90 -16.21 -12.27
CA ALA A 485 17.84 -15.14 -13.27
C ALA A 485 18.91 -14.06 -13.04
N LEU A 486 19.15 -13.65 -11.79
CA LEU A 486 20.22 -12.69 -11.46
C LEU A 486 21.60 -13.28 -11.81
N HIS A 487 21.87 -14.52 -11.39
CA HIS A 487 23.14 -15.17 -11.72
C HIS A 487 23.35 -15.30 -13.23
N ARG A 488 22.32 -15.62 -14.01
CA ARG A 488 22.41 -15.64 -15.47
C ARG A 488 22.72 -14.27 -16.06
N THR A 489 22.03 -13.23 -15.57
CA THR A 489 22.19 -11.86 -16.06
C THR A 489 23.61 -11.37 -15.83
N ASP A 490 24.13 -11.55 -14.61
CA ASP A 490 25.50 -11.18 -14.22
C ASP A 490 26.62 -11.88 -14.99
N ASN A 491 26.37 -13.10 -15.45
CA ASN A 491 27.34 -13.86 -16.22
C ASN A 491 27.21 -13.61 -17.73
N THR A 492 26.37 -12.67 -18.14
CA THR A 492 26.29 -12.28 -19.55
C THR A 492 27.47 -11.36 -19.88
N PRO A 493 28.24 -11.60 -20.96
CA PRO A 493 29.51 -10.90 -21.19
C PRO A 493 29.38 -9.37 -21.18
N ASN A 494 28.40 -8.84 -21.91
CA ASN A 494 28.06 -7.42 -21.87
C ASN A 494 26.57 -7.23 -21.68
N VAL A 495 26.21 -6.15 -21.01
CA VAL A 495 24.83 -5.76 -20.75
C VAL A 495 24.71 -4.25 -20.91
N THR A 496 23.69 -3.79 -21.63
CA THR A 496 23.29 -2.39 -21.65
C THR A 496 22.08 -2.20 -20.76
N ILE A 497 22.15 -1.24 -19.86
CA ILE A 497 21.09 -0.91 -18.91
C ILE A 497 20.64 0.51 -19.21
N GLN A 498 19.35 0.68 -19.48
CA GLN A 498 18.72 2.00 -19.58
C GLN A 498 17.94 2.25 -18.30
N GLY A 499 18.30 3.30 -17.57
CA GLY A 499 17.73 3.57 -16.27
C GLY A 499 17.19 4.98 -16.12
N GLU A 500 16.18 5.10 -15.26
CA GLU A 500 15.68 6.36 -14.74
C GLU A 500 15.58 6.22 -13.21
N SER A 501 16.03 7.21 -12.47
CA SER A 501 15.97 7.19 -11.01
C SER A 501 15.73 8.55 -10.41
N GLN A 502 15.16 8.57 -9.20
CA GLN A 502 15.05 9.76 -8.38
C GLN A 502 15.78 9.51 -7.06
N LEU A 503 16.66 10.42 -6.65
CA LEU A 503 17.38 10.36 -5.37
C LEU A 503 17.37 11.73 -4.72
N ASN A 504 16.72 11.87 -3.56
CA ASN A 504 16.69 13.13 -2.80
C ASN A 504 16.25 14.35 -3.63
N GLY A 505 15.30 14.13 -4.54
CA GLY A 505 14.76 15.14 -5.45
C GLY A 505 15.58 15.37 -6.73
N TYR A 506 16.74 14.72 -6.88
CA TYR A 506 17.44 14.67 -8.16
C TYR A 506 16.80 13.63 -9.07
N SER A 507 16.56 13.98 -10.33
CA SER A 507 16.09 13.05 -11.35
C SER A 507 17.22 12.68 -12.30
N PHE A 508 17.39 11.40 -12.61
CA PHE A 508 18.43 10.87 -13.47
C PHE A 508 17.82 10.09 -14.64
N LYS A 509 18.45 10.19 -15.81
CA LYS A 509 18.22 9.31 -16.95
C LYS A 509 19.55 8.93 -17.55
N TYR A 510 19.84 7.64 -17.60
CA TYR A 510 21.16 7.14 -17.94
C TYR A 510 21.09 5.89 -18.80
N GLN A 511 22.19 5.67 -19.51
CA GLN A 511 22.54 4.41 -20.12
C GLN A 511 23.87 3.95 -19.52
N GLN A 512 23.88 2.75 -18.97
CA GLN A 512 25.07 2.07 -18.48
C GLN A 512 25.40 0.91 -19.39
N THR A 513 26.66 0.82 -19.82
CA THR A 513 27.22 -0.36 -20.47
C THR A 513 28.14 -1.07 -19.49
N VAL A 514 27.89 -2.35 -19.25
CA VAL A 514 28.67 -3.21 -18.35
C VAL A 514 29.40 -4.25 -19.19
N ASP A 515 30.72 -4.34 -19.02
CA ASP A 515 31.57 -5.40 -19.55
C ASP A 515 32.02 -6.29 -18.38
N ASN A 516 31.31 -7.41 -18.22
CA ASN A 516 31.51 -8.33 -17.10
C ASN A 516 32.82 -9.13 -17.23
N GLU A 517 33.36 -9.30 -18.43
CA GLU A 517 34.65 -9.96 -18.67
C GLU A 517 35.81 -9.00 -18.38
N GLY A 518 35.73 -7.79 -18.93
CA GLY A 518 36.68 -6.70 -18.75
C GLY A 518 36.66 -6.09 -17.35
N LYS A 519 35.57 -6.28 -16.58
CA LYS A 519 35.37 -5.69 -15.25
C LYS A 519 35.31 -4.17 -15.27
N PHE A 520 34.60 -3.64 -16.28
CA PHE A 520 34.39 -2.21 -16.47
C PHE A 520 32.91 -1.90 -16.64
N SER A 521 32.50 -0.72 -16.19
CA SER A 521 31.24 -0.13 -16.66
C SER A 521 31.40 1.34 -17.03
N HIS A 522 30.53 1.80 -17.92
CA HIS A 522 30.49 3.18 -18.43
C HIS A 522 29.06 3.65 -18.38
N VAL A 523 28.83 4.78 -17.73
CA VAL A 523 27.53 5.42 -17.58
C VAL A 523 27.57 6.73 -18.34
N THR A 524 26.54 6.98 -19.13
CA THR A 524 26.30 8.28 -19.78
C THR A 524 24.85 8.67 -19.56
N GLY A 525 24.57 9.96 -19.50
CA GLY A 525 23.19 10.41 -19.33
C GLY A 525 23.05 11.86 -18.95
N TYR A 526 21.95 12.15 -18.28
CA TYR A 526 21.63 13.47 -17.77
C TYR A 526 21.00 13.36 -16.39
N TYR A 527 21.13 14.42 -15.61
CA TYR A 527 20.41 14.57 -14.36
C TYR A 527 19.88 15.99 -14.20
N GLN A 528 18.90 16.14 -13.31
CA GLN A 528 18.30 17.41 -12.95
C GLN A 528 18.26 17.53 -11.43
N ALA A 529 18.93 18.56 -10.91
CA ALA A 529 18.82 18.93 -9.49
C ALA A 529 17.43 19.54 -9.19
N PRO A 530 16.90 19.40 -7.97
CA PRO A 530 15.57 19.90 -7.60
C PRO A 530 15.37 21.39 -7.91
N GLU A 531 16.40 22.20 -7.69
CA GLU A 531 16.42 23.64 -7.92
C GLU A 531 16.80 24.06 -9.35
N SER A 532 17.21 23.11 -10.19
CA SER A 532 17.67 23.38 -11.55
C SER A 532 16.54 23.21 -12.57
N LEU A 533 16.38 24.21 -13.44
CA LEU A 533 15.49 24.14 -14.62
C LEU A 533 16.19 23.54 -15.85
N VAL A 534 17.49 23.22 -15.75
CA VAL A 534 18.31 22.77 -16.87
C VAL A 534 18.91 21.41 -16.57
N LEU A 535 18.89 20.54 -17.58
CA LEU A 535 19.52 19.22 -17.53
C LEU A 535 21.04 19.34 -17.56
N GLN A 536 21.69 18.63 -16.65
CA GLN A 536 23.14 18.53 -16.54
C GLN A 536 23.59 17.18 -17.10
N LYS A 537 24.77 17.15 -17.73
CA LYS A 537 25.31 15.92 -18.30
C LYS A 537 25.93 15.05 -17.21
N LEU A 538 25.85 13.74 -17.42
CA LEU A 538 26.47 12.72 -16.60
C LEU A 538 27.37 11.83 -17.45
N GLU A 539 28.59 11.61 -17.00
CA GLU A 539 29.46 10.59 -17.56
C GLU A 539 30.41 10.03 -16.49
N THR A 540 30.40 8.71 -16.31
CA THR A 540 31.29 8.02 -15.37
C THR A 540 31.84 6.72 -15.94
N TYR A 541 33.09 6.41 -15.61
CA TYR A 541 33.68 5.09 -15.81
C TYR A 541 33.91 4.42 -14.46
N TYR A 542 33.75 3.11 -14.41
CA TYR A 542 34.02 2.34 -13.21
C TYR A 542 34.89 1.13 -13.55
N ASP A 543 35.96 0.95 -12.76
CA ASP A 543 36.86 -0.21 -12.80
C ASP A 543 36.55 -1.10 -11.59
N ASP A 544 35.87 -2.23 -11.84
CA ASP A 544 35.47 -3.15 -10.77
C ASP A 544 36.68 -3.84 -10.13
N SER A 545 37.76 -4.03 -10.89
CA SER A 545 38.96 -4.74 -10.43
C SER A 545 39.76 -3.88 -9.47
N ALA A 546 39.83 -2.58 -9.73
CA ALA A 546 40.49 -1.60 -8.87
C ALA A 546 39.55 -1.01 -7.80
N ASN A 547 38.23 -1.17 -7.94
CA ASN A 547 37.21 -0.51 -7.13
C ASN A 547 37.35 1.02 -7.18
N VAL A 548 37.56 1.55 -8.38
CA VAL A 548 37.80 2.97 -8.67
C VAL A 548 36.74 3.48 -9.64
N GLU A 549 36.14 4.61 -9.28
CA GLU A 549 35.20 5.36 -10.12
C GLU A 549 35.90 6.61 -10.66
N TYR A 550 35.62 6.92 -11.92
CA TYR A 550 36.07 8.11 -12.63
C TYR A 550 34.86 8.94 -13.00
N LEU A 551 34.82 10.20 -12.58
CA LEU A 551 33.69 11.11 -12.83
C LEU A 551 34.14 12.27 -13.73
N HIS A 552 33.33 12.61 -14.72
CA HIS A 552 33.58 13.76 -15.58
C HIS A 552 32.88 15.00 -15.04
N ASP A 553 33.67 16.05 -14.80
CA ASP A 553 33.18 17.40 -14.56
C ASP A 553 33.04 18.12 -15.92
N PHE A 554 31.80 18.34 -16.35
CA PHE A 554 31.50 19.01 -17.62
C PHE A 554 31.68 20.53 -17.59
N GLU A 555 31.76 21.15 -16.41
CA GLU A 555 32.00 22.60 -16.30
C GLU A 555 33.49 22.92 -16.46
N GLU A 556 34.34 22.13 -15.80
CA GLU A 556 35.80 22.29 -15.84
C GLU A 556 36.46 21.46 -16.96
N ASP A 557 35.71 20.55 -17.59
CA ASP A 557 36.20 19.56 -18.56
C ASP A 557 37.36 18.71 -18.00
N THR A 558 37.19 18.21 -16.78
CA THR A 558 38.20 17.42 -16.08
C THR A 558 37.64 16.11 -15.56
N TRP A 559 38.54 15.14 -15.34
CA TRP A 559 38.19 13.88 -14.70
C TRP A 559 38.63 13.90 -13.24
N SER A 560 37.81 13.36 -12.35
CA SER A 560 38.21 12.99 -10.99
C SER A 560 38.19 11.48 -10.84
N LYS A 561 38.88 10.96 -9.82
CA LYS A 561 38.79 9.55 -9.41
C LYS A 561 38.62 9.40 -7.91
N GLN A 562 37.84 8.40 -7.50
CA GLN A 562 37.58 8.06 -6.11
C GLN A 562 37.46 6.54 -5.89
N SER A 563 37.72 6.07 -4.66
CA SER A 563 37.56 4.65 -4.30
C SER A 563 36.18 4.37 -3.73
N LYS A 564 35.48 3.38 -4.30
CA LYS A 564 34.08 3.05 -3.97
C LYS A 564 33.95 2.04 -2.82
N SER A 565 34.77 2.16 -1.78
CA SER A 565 34.86 1.12 -0.74
C SER A 565 33.82 1.27 0.38
N THR A 566 33.20 2.44 0.51
CA THR A 566 32.17 2.73 1.50
C THR A 566 30.80 2.26 1.00
N ILE A 567 29.96 1.84 1.95
CA ILE A 567 28.54 1.59 1.75
C ILE A 567 27.85 2.74 2.45
N ASP A 568 27.16 3.58 1.70
CA ASP A 568 26.58 4.80 2.26
C ASP A 568 25.18 4.54 2.81
N TYR A 569 24.42 3.70 2.09
CA TYR A 569 23.02 3.42 2.39
C TYR A 569 22.72 1.94 2.59
N MET A 570 21.55 1.65 3.17
CA MET A 570 21.13 0.29 3.50
C MET A 570 20.83 -0.52 2.24
N HIS A 571 20.18 0.08 1.23
CA HIS A 571 19.92 -0.61 -0.03
C HIS A 571 21.18 -1.14 -0.71
N GLU A 572 22.27 -0.36 -0.74
CA GLU A 572 23.55 -0.80 -1.30
C GLU A 572 24.12 -2.04 -0.62
N TRP A 573 23.92 -2.17 0.71
CA TRP A 573 24.32 -3.38 1.44
C TRP A 573 23.40 -4.56 1.13
N VAL A 574 22.08 -4.32 1.05
CA VAL A 574 21.07 -5.34 0.74
C VAL A 574 21.33 -5.96 -0.64
N ASP A 575 21.67 -5.14 -1.64
CA ASP A 575 21.95 -5.63 -2.98
C ASP A 575 23.19 -6.53 -3.06
N LYS A 576 24.14 -6.36 -2.13
CA LYS A 576 25.31 -7.25 -2.00
C LYS A 576 24.96 -8.59 -1.34
N GLN A 577 23.76 -8.75 -0.76
CA GLN A 577 23.35 -10.00 -0.13
C GLN A 577 22.81 -10.98 -1.18
N SER A 578 23.06 -12.27 -0.96
CA SER A 578 22.43 -13.31 -1.78
C SER A 578 20.91 -13.32 -1.58
N VAL A 579 20.16 -13.69 -2.61
CA VAL A 579 18.68 -13.78 -2.56
C VAL A 579 18.20 -14.64 -1.37
N PHE A 580 18.92 -15.72 -1.05
CA PHE A 580 18.61 -16.58 0.10
C PHE A 580 18.96 -15.93 1.44
N ASP A 581 20.04 -15.15 1.51
CA ASP A 581 20.35 -14.38 2.72
C ASP A 581 19.29 -13.32 2.97
N ARG A 582 18.73 -12.70 1.92
CA ARG A 582 17.59 -11.78 2.07
C ARG A 582 16.39 -12.50 2.68
N VAL A 583 16.01 -13.68 2.21
CA VAL A 583 14.92 -14.47 2.81
C VAL A 583 15.23 -14.89 4.24
N THR A 584 16.42 -15.44 4.49
CA THR A 584 16.72 -16.13 5.76
C THR A 584 17.23 -15.22 6.87
N LYS A 585 17.91 -14.11 6.53
CA LYS A 585 18.51 -13.17 7.48
C LYS A 585 17.75 -11.85 7.58
N LEU A 586 17.04 -11.46 6.50
CA LEU A 586 16.25 -10.22 6.45
C LEU A 586 14.75 -10.47 6.43
N ASN A 587 14.29 -11.72 6.44
CA ASN A 587 12.88 -12.10 6.25
C ASN A 587 12.27 -11.44 5.01
N ALA A 588 13.05 -11.33 3.92
CA ALA A 588 12.53 -10.83 2.66
C ALA A 588 11.35 -11.71 2.22
N ARG A 589 10.28 -11.03 1.81
CA ARG A 589 9.04 -11.62 1.35
C ARG A 589 8.90 -11.41 -0.15
N TYR A 590 8.66 -12.49 -0.88
CA TYR A 590 8.50 -12.53 -2.33
C TYR A 590 7.05 -12.82 -2.72
N LEU A 591 6.57 -12.11 -3.74
CA LEU A 591 5.38 -12.47 -4.49
C LEU A 591 5.76 -12.62 -5.95
N LYS A 592 5.42 -13.76 -6.56
CA LYS A 592 5.57 -13.97 -8.01
C LYS A 592 4.24 -13.83 -8.72
N GLN A 593 4.19 -12.96 -9.73
CA GLN A 593 3.06 -12.77 -10.63
C GLN A 593 3.48 -13.21 -12.04
N SER A 594 2.82 -14.21 -12.58
CA SER A 594 3.15 -14.80 -13.88
C SER A 594 2.06 -14.49 -14.89
N PHE A 595 2.41 -13.79 -15.97
CA PHE A 595 1.48 -13.48 -17.06
C PHE A 595 2.23 -13.25 -18.37
N GLY A 596 1.70 -13.79 -19.47
CA GLY A 596 2.32 -13.64 -20.79
C GLY A 596 3.73 -14.23 -20.83
N ASP A 597 4.70 -13.39 -21.20
CA ASP A 597 6.11 -13.78 -21.38
C ASP A 597 6.97 -13.53 -20.12
N TYR A 598 6.40 -13.01 -19.02
CA TYR A 598 7.17 -12.57 -17.86
C TYR A 598 6.69 -13.16 -16.53
N ASP A 599 7.67 -13.39 -15.65
CA ASP A 599 7.48 -13.55 -14.21
C ASP A 599 7.93 -12.26 -13.52
N VAL A 600 7.03 -11.63 -12.77
CA VAL A 600 7.33 -10.45 -11.96
C VAL A 600 7.44 -10.87 -10.51
N ILE A 601 8.64 -10.77 -9.93
CA ILE A 601 8.88 -11.03 -8.51
C ILE A 601 8.96 -9.70 -7.78
N THR A 602 8.03 -9.47 -6.85
CA THR A 602 8.05 -8.32 -5.93
C THR A 602 8.64 -8.77 -4.59
N GLU A 603 9.64 -8.04 -4.11
CA GLU A 603 10.38 -8.23 -2.86
C GLU A 603 10.06 -7.10 -1.89
N TRP A 604 9.60 -7.44 -0.69
CA TRP A 604 9.52 -6.54 0.44
C TRP A 604 10.48 -7.01 1.52
N ILE A 605 11.19 -6.08 2.17
CA ILE A 605 12.04 -6.38 3.32
C ILE A 605 11.52 -5.62 4.54
N PRO A 606 11.16 -6.30 5.64
CA PRO A 606 10.64 -5.64 6.84
C PRO A 606 11.62 -4.64 7.47
N SER A 607 11.09 -3.48 7.89
CA SER A 607 11.88 -2.36 8.43
C SER A 607 12.67 -2.71 9.70
N ASP A 608 12.12 -3.55 10.59
CA ASP A 608 12.82 -4.00 11.80
C ASP A 608 14.07 -4.83 11.48
N ARG A 609 14.01 -5.69 10.46
CA ARG A 609 15.12 -6.56 10.05
C ARG A 609 16.23 -5.71 9.46
N LEU A 610 15.87 -4.74 8.61
CA LEU A 610 16.82 -3.78 8.08
C LEU A 610 17.49 -2.98 9.20
N ARG A 611 16.71 -2.41 10.13
CA ARG A 611 17.23 -1.68 11.29
C ARG A 611 18.14 -2.55 12.17
N THR A 612 17.73 -3.79 12.45
CA THR A 612 18.50 -4.73 13.28
C THR A 612 19.84 -5.09 12.63
N GLN A 613 19.88 -5.32 11.32
CA GLN A 613 21.14 -5.57 10.63
C GLN A 613 21.98 -4.30 10.48
N SER A 614 21.37 -3.15 10.19
CA SER A 614 22.08 -1.87 10.06
C SER A 614 22.87 -1.51 11.31
N ALA A 615 22.40 -1.91 12.50
CA ALA A 615 23.11 -1.69 13.77
C ALA A 615 24.49 -2.39 13.84
N LYS A 616 24.76 -3.34 12.94
CA LYS A 616 26.04 -4.06 12.81
C LYS A 616 26.91 -3.54 11.68
N LEU A 617 26.43 -2.56 10.92
CA LEU A 617 27.09 -1.98 9.75
C LEU A 617 27.64 -0.59 10.08
N GLN A 618 28.66 -0.18 9.33
CA GLN A 618 29.10 1.21 9.27
C GLN A 618 28.62 1.78 7.95
N LEU A 619 27.57 2.58 8.00
CA LEU A 619 26.97 3.23 6.83
C LEU A 619 27.42 4.69 6.78
N GLY A 620 27.75 5.17 5.58
CA GLY A 620 28.15 6.57 5.34
C GLY A 620 27.10 7.59 5.77
N ALA A 621 25.81 7.32 5.47
CA ALA A 621 24.66 8.15 5.89
C ALA A 621 24.41 8.14 7.42
N GLY A 622 25.10 7.28 8.16
CA GLY A 622 25.04 7.16 9.61
C GLY A 622 24.08 6.07 10.09
N ARG A 623 23.49 6.26 11.29
CA ARG A 623 22.63 5.24 11.90
C ARG A 623 21.22 5.33 11.34
N LEU A 624 20.73 4.20 10.82
CA LEU A 624 19.37 4.03 10.34
C LEU A 624 18.35 4.06 11.50
N LYS A 625 17.30 4.87 11.36
CA LYS A 625 16.20 5.03 12.34
C LYS A 625 14.96 4.26 11.93
N SER A 626 14.57 4.41 10.67
CA SER A 626 13.35 3.81 10.13
C SER A 626 13.47 3.67 8.62
N VAL A 627 12.71 2.71 8.09
CA VAL A 627 12.63 2.44 6.66
C VAL A 627 11.14 2.35 6.32
N PRO A 628 10.44 3.45 6.03
CA PRO A 628 9.01 3.39 5.74
C PRO A 628 8.67 2.48 4.55
N THR A 629 9.49 2.53 3.50
CA THR A 629 9.31 1.74 2.27
C THR A 629 10.61 1.06 1.89
N PHE A 630 10.57 -0.26 1.65
CA PHE A 630 11.70 -0.99 1.05
C PHE A 630 11.17 -2.10 0.15
N VAL A 631 10.99 -1.78 -1.13
CA VAL A 631 10.38 -2.67 -2.11
C VAL A 631 11.16 -2.69 -3.43
N THR A 632 11.32 -3.88 -4.00
CA THR A 632 11.97 -4.08 -5.30
C THR A 632 11.14 -5.02 -6.15
N LYS A 633 11.03 -4.75 -7.44
CA LYS A 633 10.45 -5.63 -8.46
C LYS A 633 11.49 -6.07 -9.46
N TYR A 634 11.43 -7.34 -9.82
CA TYR A 634 12.27 -7.98 -10.82
C TYR A 634 11.38 -8.58 -11.90
N TYR A 635 11.61 -8.22 -13.15
CA TYR A 635 10.86 -8.70 -14.30
C TYR A 635 11.75 -9.69 -15.04
N LEU A 636 11.33 -10.95 -15.06
CA LEU A 636 12.09 -12.07 -15.59
C LEU A 636 11.41 -12.55 -16.87
N ASP A 637 12.14 -12.61 -17.98
CA ASP A 637 11.61 -13.16 -19.24
C ASP A 637 11.60 -14.69 -19.20
N HIS A 638 10.46 -15.33 -19.50
CA HIS A 638 10.30 -16.78 -19.41
C HIS A 638 11.19 -17.55 -20.39
N LYS A 639 11.46 -16.97 -21.57
CA LYS A 639 12.18 -17.66 -22.65
C LYS A 639 13.68 -17.70 -22.35
N THR A 640 14.19 -16.59 -21.86
CA THR A 640 15.62 -16.40 -21.61
C THR A 640 16.00 -16.62 -20.16
N ASN A 641 15.07 -16.54 -19.20
CA ASN A 641 15.35 -16.50 -17.77
C ASN A 641 16.36 -15.41 -17.41
N LEU A 642 16.29 -14.26 -18.09
CA LEU A 642 17.10 -13.09 -17.83
C LEU A 642 16.24 -12.02 -17.15
N LEU A 643 16.90 -11.19 -16.33
CA LEU A 643 16.30 -9.97 -15.81
C LEU A 643 16.17 -8.98 -16.97
N VAL A 644 14.94 -8.56 -17.29
CA VAL A 644 14.68 -7.56 -18.33
C VAL A 644 14.38 -6.18 -17.75
N ARG A 645 13.90 -6.14 -16.50
CA ARG A 645 13.65 -4.88 -15.80
C ARG A 645 13.80 -5.06 -14.29
N LYS A 646 14.35 -4.06 -13.61
CA LYS A 646 14.33 -3.90 -12.15
C LYS A 646 13.62 -2.58 -11.84
N VAL A 647 12.77 -2.55 -10.83
CA VAL A 647 12.13 -1.31 -10.34
C VAL A 647 12.27 -1.30 -8.84
N TRP A 648 12.64 -0.18 -8.23
CA TRP A 648 12.81 -0.08 -6.79
C TRP A 648 12.18 1.18 -6.22
N ARG A 649 11.86 1.10 -4.93
CA ARG A 649 11.49 2.25 -4.11
C ARG A 649 11.93 2.00 -2.67
N TYR A 650 12.79 2.88 -2.19
CA TYR A 650 13.39 2.87 -0.87
C TYR A 650 13.18 4.24 -0.22
N GLU A 651 12.74 4.22 1.02
CA GLU A 651 12.68 5.39 1.89
C GLU A 651 13.44 5.04 3.15
N GLU A 652 14.61 5.63 3.34
CA GLU A 652 15.50 5.34 4.46
C GLU A 652 15.74 6.62 5.26
N ILE A 653 15.46 6.57 6.56
CA ILE A 653 15.62 7.71 7.47
C ILE A 653 16.80 7.43 8.41
N TYR A 654 17.81 8.28 8.34
CA TYR A 654 19.02 8.25 9.16
C TYR A 654 19.01 9.36 10.20
N ASP A 655 19.98 9.35 11.13
CA ASP A 655 20.17 10.42 12.12
C ASP A 655 20.31 11.83 11.51
N LYS A 656 20.83 11.95 10.29
CA LYS A 656 21.18 13.23 9.65
C LYS A 656 20.69 13.38 8.22
N GLU A 657 20.16 12.30 7.65
CA GLU A 657 19.91 12.19 6.23
C GLU A 657 18.61 11.44 5.99
N TYR A 658 17.93 11.80 4.93
CA TYR A 658 16.77 11.10 4.42
C TYR A 658 17.08 10.72 2.98
N ALA A 659 17.03 9.42 2.68
CA ALA A 659 17.21 8.90 1.34
C ALA A 659 15.86 8.46 0.79
N ALA A 660 15.29 9.26 -0.12
CA ALA A 660 14.18 8.84 -0.97
C ALA A 660 14.76 8.42 -2.31
N TYR A 661 14.85 7.11 -2.53
CA TYR A 661 15.47 6.53 -3.72
C TYR A 661 14.49 5.63 -4.46
N SER A 662 14.12 6.00 -5.68
CA SER A 662 13.26 5.21 -6.54
C SER A 662 13.82 5.16 -7.95
N GLY A 663 13.39 4.21 -8.75
CA GLY A 663 13.82 4.15 -10.13
C GLY A 663 13.50 2.84 -10.81
N SER A 664 13.92 2.75 -12.07
CA SER A 664 13.89 1.51 -12.82
C SER A 664 15.04 1.39 -13.79
N ASP A 665 15.52 0.16 -13.94
CA ASP A 665 16.51 -0.24 -14.92
C ASP A 665 15.85 -1.21 -15.91
N THR A 666 16.07 -0.99 -17.20
CA THR A 666 15.69 -1.91 -18.28
C THR A 666 16.95 -2.48 -18.90
N TYR A 667 17.04 -3.80 -18.93
CA TYR A 667 18.20 -4.54 -19.40
C TYR A 667 17.99 -4.91 -20.86
N GLN A 668 18.91 -4.47 -21.72
CA GLN A 668 18.89 -4.66 -23.17
C GLN A 668 20.28 -5.11 -23.66
N ASP A 669 20.32 -5.57 -24.91
CA ASP A 669 21.53 -5.81 -25.70
C ASP A 669 22.67 -6.58 -25.00
N TYR A 670 22.68 -7.90 -25.24
CA TYR A 670 23.72 -8.81 -24.77
C TYR A 670 24.90 -8.95 -25.76
N GLY A 671 25.26 -7.85 -26.44
CA GLY A 671 26.28 -7.77 -27.49
C GLY A 671 27.73 -7.96 -27.05
N THR A 672 28.70 -7.77 -27.95
CA THR A 672 30.12 -8.19 -27.81
C THR A 672 31.16 -7.06 -27.76
N SER A 673 30.77 -5.83 -27.44
CA SER A 673 31.72 -4.70 -27.45
C SER A 673 32.51 -4.62 -26.14
N ALA A 674 33.79 -5.04 -26.17
CA ALA A 674 34.71 -4.89 -25.05
C ALA A 674 34.86 -3.41 -24.66
N LEU A 675 34.63 -3.09 -23.38
CA LEU A 675 34.73 -1.73 -22.85
C LEU A 675 36.15 -1.45 -22.36
N ARG A 676 36.62 -0.22 -22.54
CA ARG A 676 37.90 0.25 -21.99
C ARG A 676 37.78 1.70 -21.52
N ILE A 677 38.43 2.01 -20.40
CA ILE A 677 38.57 3.38 -19.93
C ILE A 677 39.55 4.13 -20.84
N PRO A 678 39.18 5.29 -21.41
CA PRO A 678 40.09 6.08 -22.24
C PRO A 678 41.39 6.46 -21.51
N LEU A 679 42.50 6.48 -22.24
CA LEU A 679 43.81 6.84 -21.68
C LEU A 679 43.83 8.25 -21.09
N ASP A 680 43.08 9.17 -21.68
CA ASP A 680 43.00 10.55 -21.23
C ASP A 680 42.24 10.65 -19.89
N THR A 681 41.20 9.83 -19.68
CA THR A 681 40.53 9.66 -18.39
C THR A 681 41.51 9.14 -17.33
N LEU A 682 42.26 8.08 -17.63
CA LEU A 682 43.20 7.48 -16.67
C LEU A 682 44.33 8.43 -16.25
N LYS A 683 44.82 9.26 -17.18
CA LYS A 683 45.93 10.20 -16.94
C LYS A 683 45.47 11.56 -16.40
N GLY A 684 44.29 11.99 -16.79
CA GLY A 684 43.70 13.27 -16.42
C GLY A 684 42.96 13.26 -15.08
N ALA A 685 42.65 12.07 -14.55
CA ALA A 685 41.89 11.94 -13.31
C ALA A 685 42.66 12.40 -12.06
N VAL A 686 42.15 13.45 -11.41
CA VAL A 686 42.65 13.95 -10.13
C VAL A 686 41.99 13.20 -8.97
N GLU A 687 42.75 12.85 -7.94
CA GLU A 687 42.23 12.16 -6.76
C GLU A 687 41.32 13.11 -5.97
N GLN A 688 40.04 12.76 -5.82
CA GLN A 688 39.13 13.43 -4.89
C GLN A 688 39.45 12.94 -3.46
N LYS A 689 39.58 13.90 -2.54
CA LYS A 689 39.99 13.66 -1.15
C LYS A 689 38.83 13.40 -0.22
#